data_AF-A0A2G6T5Q4-F1
#
_entry.id   AF-A0A2G6T5Q4-F1
#
_cell.length_a   1.000
_cell.length_b   1.000
_cell.length_c   1.000
_cell.angle_alpha   90.00
_cell.angle_beta   90.00
_cell.angle_gamma   90.00
#
_symmetry.space_group_name_H-M   'P 1'
#
loop_
_entity.id
_entity.type
_entity.pdbx_description
1 polymer ?
#
loop_
_entity_poly.entity_id
_entity_poly.type
_entity_poly.pdbx_seq_one_letter_code
_entity_poly.pdbx_strand_id
1 'polypeptide(L)'
;MTTMWAKQWSAGRGLRMGALALAVAGALVACGGSGSDDAGQPLELTILHINDHHSTLESKSKTLKLSAGGASAVDVAVDAAGFPRVTAAIGELAAQSTNVLKLHAGDALTGTLYFNRAGSNGEADAAMMNTVCFDAFTLGNHEFDKGDSGLKGFIDLLRKGTCKTPVLSANVQFGANSALNASRAPGYVSPSTVVERGGQKIGIVGLTIAQKTKASSSPDADTTFEDETTAAQREIDRLRNQGINKIIVMSHVGYEYDLQIAPKLSGVDVVVGADSHTLLGPVGLTTTGVGTPGGAYPTQLTDKDGKPVCVVQAWEYAQVVGELKVSFDAQGNVSQCKGTPHVLIGDNFTIGGKAATDAEKTALKASAAATGFLRITQPAASATAALQPFKDRVAVFNQTQAAVVPQELCSRRVPGGVGSVDYSRSSAACTAEGSVSLRGGDIQQLVAQAYLEVANAQYGGADISLQSGGGVRIPLQGTVTAAQIIQVLPFGNMLFRLDVTGQEVKGMLEDGLEATFGTGGSTGPYPYTGGLRFDVNAKATKGARASNIEVRNPTTGVWAAIDLAKTYKLFVLSFNATGGDGYKTLAAVPAARRLDIGVLDADVFFSYIDKQAKDAVTGLPTLKRLPVELYSTKSFAN
;
A
#
# COMPACT_ATOMS: atom_id res chain seq x y z
N MET A 1 5.67 -48.63 67.43
CA MET A 1 4.50 -47.73 67.51
C MET A 1 3.41 -48.34 66.63
N THR A 2 2.70 -49.34 67.18
CA THR A 2 1.27 -49.26 67.58
C THR A 2 0.33 -49.17 66.36
N THR A 3 -0.13 -50.31 65.80
CA THR A 3 -1.44 -51.00 66.06
C THR A 3 -2.65 -50.14 65.65
N MET A 4 -3.61 -50.55 64.82
CA MET A 4 -4.53 -51.72 64.83
C MET A 4 -5.09 -51.92 63.39
N TRP A 5 -5.33 -53.12 62.81
CA TRP A 5 -6.40 -54.12 63.06
C TRP A 5 -7.82 -53.51 63.10
N ALA A 6 -8.89 -54.04 62.50
CA ALA A 6 -9.18 -55.25 61.73
C ALA A 6 -10.67 -55.23 61.29
N LYS A 7 -11.04 -56.12 60.34
CA LYS A 7 -12.29 -56.94 60.29
C LYS A 7 -13.67 -56.25 60.14
N GLN A 8 -14.76 -56.88 59.69
CA GLN A 8 -15.11 -58.03 58.83
C GLN A 8 -16.66 -58.01 58.76
N TRP A 9 -17.21 -58.43 57.62
CA TRP A 9 -18.42 -59.26 57.44
C TRP A 9 -19.84 -58.74 57.75
N SER A 10 -20.61 -58.67 56.64
CA SER A 10 -21.80 -59.44 56.27
C SER A 10 -23.12 -59.40 57.07
N ALA A 11 -24.17 -59.29 56.25
CA ALA A 11 -25.46 -60.00 56.32
C ALA A 11 -26.55 -59.45 57.25
N GLY A 12 -27.77 -59.44 56.72
CA GLY A 12 -28.98 -59.47 57.55
C GLY A 12 -30.13 -58.64 57.02
N ARG A 13 -31.12 -59.34 56.44
CA ARG A 13 -32.41 -58.83 55.98
C ARG A 13 -33.21 -58.15 57.11
N GLY A 14 -34.03 -57.15 56.76
CA GLY A 14 -35.06 -56.61 57.64
C GLY A 14 -36.14 -55.86 56.85
N LEU A 15 -37.27 -56.52 56.67
CA LEU A 15 -38.51 -56.02 56.04
C LEU A 15 -39.29 -55.12 57.03
N ARG A 16 -39.88 -54.00 56.57
CA ARG A 16 -41.19 -53.41 56.98
C ARG A 16 -41.30 -51.97 56.42
N MET A 17 -42.16 -51.71 55.44
CA MET A 17 -43.60 -51.36 55.51
C MET A 17 -43.89 -49.98 56.14
N GLY A 18 -44.54 -49.12 55.33
CA GLY A 18 -45.25 -47.91 55.76
C GLY A 18 -45.17 -46.76 54.74
N ALA A 19 -46.04 -46.77 53.72
CA ALA A 19 -47.06 -45.71 53.45
C ALA A 19 -46.47 -44.44 52.77
N LEU A 20 -47.05 -43.81 51.75
CA LEU A 20 -48.46 -43.55 51.43
C LEU A 20 -48.56 -43.09 49.95
N ALA A 21 -49.76 -43.21 49.39
CA ALA A 21 -50.15 -43.02 48.00
C ALA A 21 -50.17 -41.56 47.47
N LEU A 22 -50.17 -41.39 46.14
CA LEU A 22 -51.21 -40.73 45.29
C LEU A 22 -50.67 -40.60 43.85
N ALA A 23 -51.24 -41.31 42.87
CA ALA A 23 -52.38 -40.90 42.04
C ALA A 23 -52.01 -39.92 40.90
N VAL A 24 -51.94 -40.50 39.70
CA VAL A 24 -51.77 -39.87 38.39
C VAL A 24 -53.05 -39.17 37.96
N ALA A 25 -52.94 -37.94 37.45
CA ALA A 25 -53.93 -37.35 36.55
C ALA A 25 -53.22 -36.46 35.54
N GLY A 26 -53.34 -36.81 34.26
CA GLY A 26 -52.77 -36.07 33.14
C GLY A 26 -53.56 -34.80 32.83
N ALA A 27 -52.82 -33.78 32.38
CA ALA A 27 -53.37 -32.66 31.63
C ALA A 27 -52.48 -32.45 30.41
N LEU A 28 -53.02 -32.81 29.24
CA LEU A 28 -52.55 -32.36 27.94
C LEU A 28 -52.71 -30.83 27.87
N VAL A 29 -51.59 -30.10 27.91
CA VAL A 29 -51.57 -28.69 27.49
C VAL A 29 -51.13 -28.66 26.05
N ALA A 30 -52.07 -28.27 25.20
CA ALA A 30 -51.89 -28.07 23.78
C ALA A 30 -50.82 -27.01 23.51
N CYS A 31 -49.90 -27.33 22.61
CA CYS A 31 -49.04 -26.38 21.93
C CYS A 31 -49.93 -25.36 21.19
N GLY A 32 -49.92 -24.13 21.68
CA GLY A 32 -50.51 -22.96 21.04
C GLY A 32 -49.65 -21.74 21.34
N GLY A 33 -48.32 -21.91 21.22
CA GLY A 33 -47.40 -20.78 21.22
C GLY A 33 -47.49 -20.11 19.86
N SER A 34 -48.27 -19.04 19.80
CA SER A 34 -48.19 -18.03 18.73
C SER A 34 -46.72 -17.68 18.52
N GLY A 35 -46.27 -17.77 17.26
CA GLY A 35 -44.96 -17.28 16.86
C GLY A 35 -44.81 -15.84 17.33
N SER A 36 -44.00 -15.64 18.36
CA SER A 36 -43.40 -14.35 18.60
C SER A 36 -42.45 -14.16 17.42
N ASP A 37 -42.81 -13.21 16.56
CA ASP A 37 -41.91 -12.63 15.59
C ASP A 37 -40.57 -12.35 16.28
N ASP A 38 -39.54 -13.13 15.91
CA ASP A 38 -38.16 -12.94 16.34
C ASP A 38 -37.63 -11.68 15.62
N ALA A 39 -38.14 -10.52 16.02
CA ALA A 39 -37.61 -9.24 15.59
C ALA A 39 -36.20 -9.15 16.19
N GLY A 40 -35.18 -9.25 15.33
CA GLY A 40 -33.78 -9.13 15.73
C GLY A 40 -33.55 -7.86 16.56
N GLN A 41 -32.54 -7.86 17.42
CA GLN A 41 -32.22 -6.64 18.19
C GLN A 41 -31.39 -5.69 17.32
N PRO A 42 -31.57 -4.36 17.46
CA PRO A 42 -30.66 -3.39 16.85
C PRO A 42 -29.20 -3.65 17.24
N LEU A 43 -28.26 -3.28 16.36
CA LEU A 43 -26.83 -3.48 16.59
C LEU A 43 -26.06 -2.20 16.26
N GLU A 44 -25.33 -1.67 17.25
CA GLU A 44 -24.26 -0.70 17.01
C GLU A 44 -22.96 -1.45 16.77
N LEU A 45 -22.36 -1.27 15.60
CA LEU A 45 -21.11 -1.90 15.18
C LEU A 45 -20.04 -0.84 14.92
N THR A 46 -18.88 -0.98 15.56
CA THR A 46 -17.69 -0.17 15.26
C THR A 46 -16.74 -0.96 14.38
N ILE A 47 -16.45 -0.45 13.19
CA ILE A 47 -15.46 -1.00 12.26
C ILE A 47 -14.22 -0.12 12.33
N LEU A 48 -13.12 -0.69 12.81
CA LEU A 48 -11.79 -0.11 12.81
C LEU A 48 -11.02 -0.69 11.64
N HIS A 49 -10.51 0.14 10.74
CA HIS A 49 -9.86 -0.37 9.54
C HIS A 49 -8.63 0.42 9.12
N ILE A 50 -7.77 -0.28 8.39
CA ILE A 50 -6.65 0.26 7.63
C ILE A 50 -6.62 -0.40 6.24
N ASN A 51 -5.86 0.19 5.33
CA ASN A 51 -5.56 -0.34 4.02
C ASN A 51 -4.18 0.15 3.56
N ASP A 52 -3.59 -0.54 2.59
CA ASP A 52 -2.44 -0.05 1.82
C ASP A 52 -1.27 0.41 2.70
N HIS A 53 -0.90 -0.37 3.73
CA HIS A 53 0.20 0.04 4.59
C HIS A 53 1.57 -0.18 3.90
N HIS A 54 1.65 -1.04 2.89
CA HIS A 54 2.81 -1.17 1.99
C HIS A 54 4.16 -1.30 2.73
N SER A 55 4.19 -2.13 3.77
CA SER A 55 5.36 -2.27 4.63
C SER A 55 5.89 -0.96 5.24
N THR A 56 5.07 0.09 5.32
CA THR A 56 5.39 1.33 6.04
C THR A 56 5.17 1.14 7.53
N LEU A 57 6.15 0.48 8.17
CA LEU A 57 6.04 0.07 9.57
C LEU A 57 6.54 1.13 10.56
N GLU A 58 7.46 1.98 10.12
CA GLU A 58 8.00 3.07 10.93
C GLU A 58 7.23 4.38 10.77
N SER A 59 7.37 5.26 11.75
CA SER A 59 6.88 6.61 11.65
C SER A 59 7.74 7.46 10.71
N LYS A 60 7.19 8.58 10.25
CA LYS A 60 7.88 9.57 9.44
C LYS A 60 7.58 10.98 9.93
N SER A 61 8.52 11.90 9.69
CA SER A 61 8.26 13.32 9.95
C SER A 61 7.22 13.85 8.97
N LYS A 62 6.25 14.61 9.48
CA LYS A 62 5.21 15.28 8.70
C LYS A 62 5.08 16.73 9.16
N THR A 63 4.99 17.65 8.22
CA THR A 63 4.69 19.06 8.52
C THR A 63 3.19 19.30 8.42
N LEU A 64 2.60 19.88 9.46
CA LEU A 64 1.20 20.25 9.56
C LEU A 64 1.06 21.76 9.78
N LYS A 65 -0.10 22.31 9.41
CA LYS A 65 -0.51 23.69 9.73
C LYS A 65 -1.40 23.67 10.97
N LEU A 66 -0.86 24.10 12.12
CA LEU A 66 -1.58 24.12 13.41
C LEU A 66 -1.39 25.46 14.13
N SER A 67 -2.35 25.86 14.97
CA SER A 67 -2.18 27.05 15.82
C SER A 67 -1.33 26.71 17.04
N ALA A 68 -0.24 27.46 17.22
CA ALA A 68 0.61 27.40 18.41
C ALA A 68 0.21 28.46 19.48
N GLY A 69 -1.05 28.91 19.48
CA GLY A 69 -1.59 29.93 20.39
C GLY A 69 -1.65 31.34 19.81
N GLY A 70 -1.17 31.52 18.58
CA GLY A 70 -1.30 32.76 17.82
C GLY A 70 -2.55 32.80 16.93
N ALA A 71 -2.80 33.96 16.32
CA ALA A 71 -3.94 34.21 15.43
C ALA A 71 -3.88 33.43 14.09
N SER A 72 -2.73 32.88 13.72
CA SER A 72 -2.52 32.14 12.48
C SER A 72 -1.83 30.81 12.73
N ALA A 73 -2.16 29.81 11.92
CA ALA A 73 -1.48 28.53 11.93
C ALA A 73 -0.03 28.67 11.44
N VAL A 74 0.87 27.88 12.03
CA VAL A 74 2.29 27.81 11.68
C VAL A 74 2.64 26.42 11.17
N ASP A 75 3.77 26.30 10.49
CA ASP A 75 4.33 24.99 10.13
C ASP A 75 4.89 24.29 11.37
N VAL A 76 4.37 23.10 11.63
CA VAL A 76 4.74 22.26 12.76
C VAL A 76 5.15 20.91 12.25
N ALA A 77 6.42 20.54 12.42
CA ALA A 77 6.87 19.19 12.14
C ALA A 77 6.56 18.29 13.34
N VAL A 78 5.95 17.13 13.06
CA VAL A 78 5.56 16.09 14.01
C VAL A 78 6.05 14.73 13.53
N ASP A 79 6.27 13.80 14.45
CA ASP A 79 6.32 12.39 14.08
C ASP A 79 4.90 11.88 13.79
N ALA A 80 4.71 11.15 12.71
CA ALA A 80 3.39 10.69 12.25
C ALA A 80 3.47 9.28 11.68
N ALA A 81 2.30 8.64 11.53
CA ALA A 81 2.18 7.28 10.99
C ALA A 81 2.92 6.21 11.83
N GLY A 82 3.17 5.05 11.21
CA GLY A 82 3.86 3.92 11.81
C GLY A 82 2.92 2.90 12.45
N PHE A 83 3.17 1.62 12.15
CA PHE A 83 2.30 0.52 12.59
C PHE A 83 2.18 0.41 14.12
N PRO A 84 3.22 0.71 14.93
CA PRO A 84 3.05 0.79 16.38
C PRO A 84 2.02 1.83 16.83
N ARG A 85 1.86 2.97 16.14
CA ARG A 85 0.78 3.93 16.42
C ARG A 85 -0.57 3.41 15.97
N VAL A 86 -0.65 2.70 14.83
CA VAL A 86 -1.86 1.98 14.39
C VAL A 86 -2.33 1.00 15.46
N THR A 87 -1.40 0.22 16.03
CA THR A 87 -1.68 -0.75 17.08
C THR A 87 -2.29 -0.09 18.31
N ALA A 88 -1.69 1.01 18.77
CA ALA A 88 -2.20 1.78 19.90
C ALA A 88 -3.58 2.37 19.59
N ALA A 89 -3.74 3.02 18.43
CA ALA A 89 -5.00 3.66 18.04
C ALA A 89 -6.15 2.66 17.95
N ILE A 90 -5.94 1.52 17.28
CA ILE A 90 -6.97 0.46 17.19
C ILE A 90 -7.28 -0.11 18.57
N GLY A 91 -6.27 -0.33 19.43
CA GLY A 91 -6.49 -0.81 20.79
C GLY A 91 -7.32 0.16 21.63
N GLU A 92 -6.98 1.45 21.62
CA GLU A 92 -7.67 2.51 22.34
C GLU A 92 -9.10 2.72 21.87
N LEU A 93 -9.34 2.70 20.55
CA LEU A 93 -10.67 2.84 19.96
C LEU A 93 -11.53 1.60 20.21
N ALA A 94 -10.94 0.40 20.12
CA ALA A 94 -11.65 -0.84 20.39
C ALA A 94 -12.13 -0.91 21.86
N ALA A 95 -11.32 -0.43 22.80
CA ALA A 95 -11.70 -0.40 24.22
C ALA A 95 -12.89 0.52 24.54
N GLN A 96 -13.26 1.43 23.63
CA GLN A 96 -14.36 2.37 23.80
C GLN A 96 -15.69 1.85 23.22
N SER A 97 -15.70 0.68 22.60
CA SER A 97 -16.86 0.12 21.90
C SER A 97 -17.08 -1.34 22.28
N THR A 98 -18.34 -1.79 22.31
CA THR A 98 -18.69 -3.18 22.68
C THR A 98 -18.54 -4.14 21.51
N ASN A 99 -19.05 -3.76 20.33
CA ASN A 99 -19.06 -4.60 19.14
C ASN A 99 -18.06 -4.05 18.13
N VAL A 100 -16.86 -4.62 18.09
CA VAL A 100 -15.76 -4.09 17.28
C VAL A 100 -15.32 -5.10 16.24
N LEU A 101 -15.17 -4.65 14.99
CA LEU A 101 -14.43 -5.35 13.95
C LEU A 101 -13.14 -4.62 13.63
N LYS A 102 -12.05 -5.34 13.48
CA LYS A 102 -10.75 -4.83 13.06
C LYS A 102 -10.44 -5.40 11.68
N LEU A 103 -10.41 -4.58 10.65
CA LEU A 103 -10.27 -5.04 9.26
C LEU A 103 -9.04 -4.44 8.59
N HIS A 104 -8.37 -5.22 7.74
CA HIS A 104 -7.30 -4.72 6.88
C HIS A 104 -7.63 -5.00 5.42
N ALA A 105 -7.86 -3.96 4.63
CA ALA A 105 -8.43 -4.10 3.29
C ALA A 105 -7.39 -4.37 2.17
N GLY A 106 -6.30 -5.11 2.46
CA GLY A 106 -5.30 -5.47 1.44
C GLY A 106 -4.12 -4.50 1.32
N ASP A 107 -3.15 -4.91 0.49
CA ASP A 107 -1.84 -4.28 0.28
C ASP A 107 -1.09 -4.03 1.60
N ALA A 108 -0.88 -5.14 2.32
CA ALA A 108 0.01 -5.15 3.46
C ALA A 108 1.48 -5.08 3.00
N LEU A 109 1.77 -5.78 1.90
CA LEU A 109 3.13 -6.04 1.44
C LEU A 109 3.63 -4.98 0.46
N THR A 110 4.96 -4.97 0.31
CA THR A 110 5.73 -4.20 -0.69
C THR A 110 5.66 -2.69 -0.48
N GLY A 111 6.80 -2.01 -0.55
CA GLY A 111 6.85 -0.54 -0.38
C GLY A 111 7.95 -0.04 0.55
N THR A 112 8.59 -0.91 1.33
CA THR A 112 9.84 -0.59 2.05
C THR A 112 10.76 -1.82 2.17
N LEU A 113 11.97 -1.60 2.65
CA LEU A 113 12.94 -2.66 2.98
C LEU A 113 12.41 -3.66 4.02
N TYR A 114 11.37 -3.31 4.79
CA TYR A 114 10.74 -4.24 5.73
C TYR A 114 10.14 -5.45 5.04
N PHE A 115 9.63 -5.27 3.82
CA PHE A 115 9.02 -6.34 3.05
C PHE A 115 10.01 -7.47 2.79
N ASN A 116 11.19 -7.16 2.23
CA ASN A 116 12.07 -8.15 1.58
C ASN A 116 13.54 -8.10 2.05
N ARG A 117 13.90 -7.24 3.01
CA ARG A 117 15.26 -7.14 3.60
C ARG A 117 15.28 -7.28 5.12
N ALA A 118 14.13 -7.40 5.77
CA ALA A 118 14.04 -7.60 7.21
C ALA A 118 13.80 -9.07 7.63
N GLY A 119 14.00 -10.04 6.75
CA GLY A 119 13.74 -11.46 7.03
C GLY A 119 13.13 -12.14 5.82
N SER A 120 12.22 -13.08 6.08
CA SER A 120 11.38 -13.65 5.03
C SER A 120 10.47 -12.57 4.44
N ASN A 121 10.09 -12.71 3.17
CA ASN A 121 9.19 -11.75 2.54
C ASN A 121 7.88 -11.62 3.35
N GLY A 122 7.56 -10.41 3.80
CA GLY A 122 6.35 -10.13 4.59
C GLY A 122 6.43 -10.49 6.08
N GLU A 123 7.60 -10.91 6.61
CA GLU A 123 7.73 -11.33 8.01
C GLU A 123 7.50 -10.18 9.00
N ALA A 124 8.03 -8.99 8.69
CA ALA A 124 7.83 -7.81 9.51
C ALA A 124 6.37 -7.36 9.50
N ASP A 125 5.72 -7.39 8.34
CA ASP A 125 4.31 -7.03 8.15
C ASP A 125 3.39 -7.97 8.93
N ALA A 126 3.61 -9.29 8.80
CA ALA A 126 2.85 -10.30 9.54
C ALA A 126 3.04 -10.15 11.06
N ALA A 127 4.25 -9.85 11.53
CA ALA A 127 4.52 -9.60 12.94
C ALA A 127 3.75 -8.37 13.45
N MET A 128 3.72 -7.29 12.67
CA MET A 128 2.98 -6.07 13.00
C MET A 128 1.46 -6.28 12.96
N MET A 129 0.93 -6.93 11.93
CA MET A 129 -0.51 -7.24 11.86
C MET A 129 -0.99 -8.10 13.03
N ASN A 130 -0.15 -9.02 13.51
CA ASN A 130 -0.44 -9.85 14.68
C ASN A 130 -0.46 -9.07 16.01
N THR A 131 0.02 -7.83 16.06
CA THR A 131 -0.13 -6.98 17.26
C THR A 131 -1.55 -6.40 17.40
N VAL A 132 -2.32 -6.36 16.31
CA VAL A 132 -3.70 -5.85 16.27
C VAL A 132 -4.74 -6.96 16.46
N CYS A 133 -4.43 -8.16 15.96
CA CYS A 133 -5.38 -9.26 15.74
C CYS A 133 -6.59 -8.82 14.92
N PHE A 134 -6.39 -8.62 13.61
CA PHE A 134 -7.49 -8.33 12.69
C PHE A 134 -8.48 -9.50 12.61
N ASP A 135 -9.77 -9.18 12.53
CA ASP A 135 -10.86 -10.14 12.33
C ASP A 135 -10.87 -10.69 10.90
N ALA A 136 -10.36 -9.92 9.94
CA ALA A 136 -10.15 -10.33 8.57
C ALA A 136 -9.12 -9.45 7.86
N PHE A 137 -8.47 -10.04 6.86
CA PHE A 137 -7.61 -9.39 5.88
C PHE A 137 -8.11 -9.78 4.49
N THR A 138 -8.33 -8.84 3.57
CA THR A 138 -8.61 -9.17 2.16
C THR A 138 -7.32 -9.09 1.36
N LEU A 139 -7.20 -9.87 0.30
CA LEU A 139 -6.06 -9.79 -0.62
C LEU A 139 -6.14 -8.52 -1.48
N GLY A 140 -5.07 -7.76 -1.52
CA GLY A 140 -4.81 -6.74 -2.53
C GLY A 140 -3.98 -7.25 -3.70
N ASN A 141 -3.56 -6.34 -4.57
CA ASN A 141 -2.78 -6.74 -5.75
C ASN A 141 -1.32 -7.03 -5.39
N HIS A 142 -0.74 -6.35 -4.39
CA HIS A 142 0.66 -6.51 -4.00
C HIS A 142 0.96 -7.78 -3.23
N GLU A 143 -0.08 -8.43 -2.71
CA GLU A 143 0.02 -9.76 -2.16
C GLU A 143 0.56 -10.80 -3.17
N PHE A 144 0.42 -10.54 -4.47
CA PHE A 144 0.85 -11.44 -5.55
C PHE A 144 2.23 -11.09 -6.15
N ASP A 145 2.96 -10.10 -5.62
CA ASP A 145 4.22 -9.63 -6.23
C ASP A 145 5.35 -10.66 -6.23
N LYS A 146 5.21 -11.68 -5.38
CA LYS A 146 6.11 -12.85 -5.30
C LYS A 146 5.40 -14.15 -5.70
N GLY A 147 4.34 -14.02 -6.49
CA GLY A 147 3.45 -15.10 -6.91
C GLY A 147 2.75 -15.80 -5.76
N ASP A 148 1.99 -16.84 -6.09
CA ASP A 148 1.10 -17.49 -5.14
C ASP A 148 1.88 -18.20 -4.03
N SER A 149 3.10 -18.66 -4.35
CA SER A 149 4.02 -19.23 -3.36
C SER A 149 4.52 -18.20 -2.36
N GLY A 150 4.81 -16.98 -2.80
CA GLY A 150 5.18 -15.87 -1.92
C GLY A 150 4.01 -15.45 -1.03
N LEU A 151 2.81 -15.34 -1.60
CA LEU A 151 1.59 -15.07 -0.85
C LEU A 151 1.33 -16.14 0.21
N LYS A 152 1.44 -17.42 -0.14
CA LYS A 152 1.32 -18.51 0.83
C LYS A 152 2.32 -18.36 1.98
N GLY A 153 3.57 -18.03 1.67
CA GLY A 153 4.61 -17.80 2.67
C GLY A 153 4.24 -16.68 3.65
N PHE A 154 3.69 -15.57 3.15
CA PHE A 154 3.17 -14.50 4.01
C PHE A 154 1.98 -14.97 4.88
N ILE A 155 1.03 -15.72 4.31
CA ILE A 155 -0.11 -16.26 5.06
C ILE A 155 0.37 -17.23 6.16
N ASP A 156 1.39 -18.06 5.87
CA ASP A 156 2.02 -18.93 6.87
C ASP A 156 2.58 -18.11 8.04
N LEU A 157 3.26 -16.98 7.76
CA LEU A 157 3.79 -16.07 8.78
C LEU A 157 2.67 -15.42 9.59
N LEU A 158 1.61 -14.93 8.94
CA LEU A 158 0.45 -14.33 9.60
C LEU A 158 -0.22 -15.32 10.55
N ARG A 159 -0.26 -16.61 10.20
CA ARG A 159 -0.84 -17.70 11.00
C ARG A 159 0.02 -18.22 12.14
N LYS A 160 1.31 -17.86 12.22
CA LYS A 160 2.19 -18.28 13.33
C LYS A 160 1.73 -17.72 14.68
N GLY A 161 1.02 -16.59 14.68
CA GLY A 161 0.48 -15.96 15.89
C GLY A 161 -0.83 -16.58 16.40
N THR A 162 -1.31 -16.07 17.54
CA THR A 162 -2.59 -16.50 18.13
C THR A 162 -3.81 -15.95 17.41
N CYS A 163 -3.68 -14.81 16.72
CA CYS A 163 -4.79 -14.14 16.04
C CYS A 163 -5.37 -14.98 14.89
N LYS A 164 -4.50 -15.64 14.11
CA LYS A 164 -4.86 -16.46 12.94
C LYS A 164 -5.84 -15.76 11.99
N THR A 165 -5.53 -14.50 11.66
CA THR A 165 -6.36 -13.63 10.81
C THR A 165 -6.82 -14.35 9.53
N PRO A 166 -8.14 -14.51 9.32
CA PRO A 166 -8.68 -15.03 8.07
C PRO A 166 -8.28 -14.15 6.89
N VAL A 167 -7.89 -14.78 5.79
CA VAL A 167 -7.52 -14.11 4.54
C VAL A 167 -8.62 -14.34 3.51
N LEU A 168 -9.11 -13.26 2.92
CA LEU A 168 -10.33 -13.26 2.13
C LEU A 168 -10.10 -12.82 0.68
N SER A 169 -10.76 -13.49 -0.26
CA SER A 169 -10.99 -13.01 -1.63
C SER A 169 -12.01 -13.91 -2.32
N ALA A 170 -13.15 -13.37 -2.73
CA ALA A 170 -14.26 -14.09 -3.35
C ALA A 170 -14.10 -14.28 -4.85
N ASN A 171 -13.26 -13.45 -5.49
CA ASN A 171 -13.09 -13.43 -6.93
C ASN A 171 -11.77 -14.04 -7.40
N VAL A 172 -10.91 -14.52 -6.50
CA VAL A 172 -9.65 -15.23 -6.85
C VAL A 172 -9.87 -16.75 -6.83
N GLN A 173 -9.45 -17.41 -7.91
CA GLN A 173 -9.44 -18.86 -8.01
C GLN A 173 -8.02 -19.36 -8.31
N PHE A 174 -7.43 -20.04 -7.33
CA PHE A 174 -6.07 -20.58 -7.41
C PHE A 174 -6.03 -21.85 -8.26
N GLY A 175 -5.22 -21.83 -9.31
CA GLY A 175 -5.12 -22.92 -10.29
C GLY A 175 -4.50 -24.21 -9.75
N ALA A 176 -4.45 -25.24 -10.60
CA ALA A 176 -3.97 -26.58 -10.24
C ALA A 176 -2.47 -26.64 -9.90
N ASN A 177 -1.68 -25.61 -10.24
CA ASN A 177 -0.25 -25.50 -9.90
C ASN A 177 0.02 -24.57 -8.70
N SER A 178 -0.91 -23.68 -8.38
CA SER A 178 -0.78 -22.70 -7.31
C SER A 178 -0.54 -23.31 -5.92
N ALA A 179 0.43 -22.81 -5.18
CA ALA A 179 0.64 -23.22 -3.78
C ALA A 179 -0.60 -23.01 -2.89
N LEU A 180 -1.51 -22.12 -3.29
CA LEU A 180 -2.74 -21.77 -2.58
C LEU A 180 -3.99 -22.52 -3.07
N ASN A 181 -3.86 -23.46 -4.00
CA ASN A 181 -4.98 -24.29 -4.41
C ASN A 181 -5.63 -24.97 -3.19
N ALA A 182 -6.96 -24.98 -3.14
CA ALA A 182 -7.72 -25.49 -1.99
C ALA A 182 -7.42 -26.97 -1.66
N SER A 183 -6.97 -27.78 -2.64
CA SER A 183 -6.54 -29.17 -2.38
C SER A 183 -5.22 -29.28 -1.61
N ARG A 184 -4.35 -28.26 -1.68
CA ARG A 184 -3.04 -28.19 -1.00
C ARG A 184 -3.09 -27.34 0.27
N ALA A 185 -3.83 -26.24 0.22
CA ALA A 185 -3.87 -25.21 1.25
C ALA A 185 -5.33 -24.87 1.60
N PRO A 186 -6.14 -25.83 2.10
CA PRO A 186 -7.56 -25.60 2.38
C PRO A 186 -7.75 -24.49 3.41
N GLY A 187 -8.65 -23.55 3.10
CA GLY A 187 -8.97 -22.43 3.96
C GLY A 187 -7.83 -21.42 4.14
N TYR A 188 -6.77 -21.47 3.32
CA TYR A 188 -5.73 -20.44 3.32
C TYR A 188 -6.28 -19.08 2.91
N VAL A 189 -7.08 -19.08 1.84
CA VAL A 189 -7.86 -17.95 1.38
C VAL A 189 -9.30 -18.43 1.23
N SER A 190 -10.26 -17.69 1.78
CA SER A 190 -11.69 -18.01 1.70
C SER A 190 -12.45 -16.87 1.03
N PRO A 191 -13.60 -17.10 0.38
CA PRO A 191 -14.37 -16.01 -0.23
C PRO A 191 -14.93 -15.04 0.81
N SER A 192 -15.29 -15.55 1.98
CA SER A 192 -15.81 -14.79 3.11
C SER A 192 -15.50 -15.46 4.44
N THR A 193 -15.77 -14.74 5.53
CA THR A 193 -15.87 -15.29 6.89
C THR A 193 -17.12 -14.75 7.57
N VAL A 194 -17.53 -15.42 8.66
CA VAL A 194 -18.65 -14.99 9.50
C VAL A 194 -18.14 -14.80 10.91
N VAL A 195 -18.40 -13.62 11.46
CA VAL A 195 -18.06 -13.26 12.85
C VAL A 195 -19.32 -12.97 13.64
N GLU A 196 -19.26 -13.12 14.96
CA GLU A 196 -20.38 -12.80 15.84
C GLU A 196 -20.05 -11.59 16.72
N ARG A 197 -20.98 -10.64 16.81
CA ARG A 197 -20.92 -9.49 17.73
C ARG A 197 -22.31 -9.22 18.29
N GLY A 198 -22.41 -8.99 19.59
CA GLY A 198 -23.71 -8.79 20.25
C GLY A 198 -24.72 -9.93 20.03
N GLY A 199 -24.24 -11.18 19.87
CA GLY A 199 -25.09 -12.34 19.56
C GLY A 199 -25.56 -12.43 18.10
N GLN A 200 -25.06 -11.56 17.22
CA GLN A 200 -25.50 -11.46 15.83
C GLN A 200 -24.37 -11.78 14.86
N LYS A 201 -24.70 -12.56 13.82
CA LYS A 201 -23.77 -12.94 12.75
C LYS A 201 -23.59 -11.79 11.74
N ILE A 202 -22.34 -11.54 11.36
CA ILE A 202 -21.93 -10.56 10.37
C ILE A 202 -21.08 -11.29 9.34
N GLY A 203 -21.49 -11.21 8.07
CA GLY A 203 -20.73 -11.74 6.94
C GLY A 203 -19.71 -10.74 6.44
N ILE A 204 -18.49 -11.19 6.17
CA ILE A 204 -17.41 -10.37 5.64
C ILE A 204 -16.91 -11.02 4.35
N VAL A 205 -17.11 -10.37 3.21
CA VAL A 205 -16.71 -10.83 1.87
C VAL A 205 -15.43 -10.10 1.45
N GLY A 206 -14.44 -10.81 0.90
CA GLY A 206 -13.23 -10.18 0.36
C GLY A 206 -13.29 -10.00 -1.15
N LEU A 207 -12.68 -8.95 -1.69
CA LEU A 207 -12.49 -8.75 -3.14
C LEU A 207 -11.08 -8.25 -3.44
N THR A 208 -10.57 -8.62 -4.61
CA THR A 208 -9.25 -8.25 -5.12
C THR A 208 -9.38 -7.72 -6.55
N ILE A 209 -8.73 -6.61 -6.89
CA ILE A 209 -8.80 -6.04 -8.24
C ILE A 209 -8.25 -7.00 -9.30
N ALA A 210 -9.10 -7.44 -10.22
CA ALA A 210 -8.75 -8.50 -11.16
C ALA A 210 -7.71 -8.02 -12.20
N GLN A 211 -7.99 -6.91 -12.88
CA GLN A 211 -7.18 -6.47 -14.03
C GLN A 211 -5.80 -5.96 -13.60
N LYS A 212 -5.74 -5.12 -12.55
CA LYS A 212 -4.47 -4.59 -12.03
C LYS A 212 -3.57 -5.71 -11.50
N THR A 213 -4.10 -6.66 -10.75
CA THR A 213 -3.31 -7.81 -10.24
C THR A 213 -2.71 -8.63 -11.38
N LYS A 214 -3.50 -8.96 -12.42
CA LYS A 214 -2.99 -9.70 -13.60
C LYS A 214 -1.93 -8.92 -14.38
N ALA A 215 -2.05 -7.58 -14.44
CA ALA A 215 -1.26 -6.75 -15.33
C ALA A 215 0.02 -6.17 -14.71
N SER A 216 0.08 -6.10 -13.38
CA SER A 216 1.12 -5.38 -12.62
C SER A 216 1.73 -6.16 -11.47
N SER A 217 1.16 -7.30 -11.10
CA SER A 217 1.74 -8.19 -10.12
C SER A 217 2.21 -9.49 -10.78
N SER A 218 2.43 -10.55 -10.03
CA SER A 218 2.97 -11.82 -10.54
C SER A 218 2.17 -13.06 -10.08
N PRO A 219 0.82 -13.07 -10.13
CA PRO A 219 0.06 -14.29 -9.83
C PRO A 219 0.48 -15.45 -10.74
N ASP A 220 0.34 -16.69 -10.25
CA ASP A 220 0.65 -17.86 -11.05
C ASP A 220 -0.23 -17.90 -12.32
N ALA A 221 0.31 -18.44 -13.42
CA ALA A 221 -0.34 -18.35 -14.74
C ALA A 221 -1.75 -18.99 -14.81
N ASP A 222 -2.04 -19.94 -13.93
CA ASP A 222 -3.34 -20.61 -13.82
C ASP A 222 -4.22 -20.05 -12.69
N THR A 223 -3.79 -18.99 -12.00
CA THR A 223 -4.61 -18.24 -11.05
C THR A 223 -5.48 -17.24 -11.78
N THR A 224 -6.79 -17.37 -11.61
CA THR A 224 -7.79 -16.59 -12.34
C THR A 224 -8.55 -15.66 -11.42
N PHE A 225 -9.05 -14.57 -11.99
CA PHE A 225 -9.82 -13.56 -11.27
C PHE A 225 -11.12 -13.33 -12.02
N GLU A 226 -12.22 -13.60 -11.34
CA GLU A 226 -13.58 -13.31 -11.78
C GLU A 226 -13.89 -11.81 -11.66
N ASP A 227 -14.89 -11.35 -12.42
CA ASP A 227 -15.49 -10.03 -12.26
C ASP A 227 -15.90 -9.78 -10.80
N GLU A 228 -15.49 -8.64 -10.27
CA GLU A 228 -15.62 -8.30 -8.85
C GLU A 228 -17.08 -8.21 -8.43
N THR A 229 -17.94 -7.62 -9.28
CA THR A 229 -19.38 -7.47 -8.99
C THR A 229 -20.07 -8.83 -8.93
N THR A 230 -19.78 -9.70 -9.89
CA THR A 230 -20.36 -11.04 -10.01
C THR A 230 -19.97 -11.92 -8.82
N ALA A 231 -18.68 -11.93 -8.47
CA ALA A 231 -18.17 -12.68 -7.34
C ALA A 231 -18.74 -12.18 -6.00
N ALA A 232 -18.81 -10.86 -5.82
CA ALA A 232 -19.41 -10.25 -4.64
C ALA A 232 -20.87 -10.67 -4.49
N GLN A 233 -21.70 -10.49 -5.52
CA GLN A 233 -23.12 -10.82 -5.43
C GLN A 233 -23.35 -12.29 -5.09
N ARG A 234 -22.62 -13.21 -5.75
CA ARG A 234 -22.71 -14.64 -5.47
C ARG A 234 -22.47 -14.94 -4.00
N GLU A 235 -21.42 -14.35 -3.42
CA GLU A 235 -21.03 -14.65 -2.04
C GLU A 235 -21.96 -13.97 -1.03
N ILE A 236 -22.46 -12.77 -1.33
CA ILE A 236 -23.49 -12.10 -0.54
C ILE A 236 -24.76 -12.96 -0.50
N ASP A 237 -25.23 -13.45 -1.65
CA ASP A 237 -26.41 -14.31 -1.75
C ASP A 237 -26.21 -15.61 -0.94
N ARG A 238 -25.02 -16.21 -1.02
CA ARG A 238 -24.67 -17.41 -0.24
C ARG A 238 -24.80 -17.16 1.27
N LEU A 239 -24.30 -16.03 1.76
CA LEU A 239 -24.38 -15.67 3.19
C LEU A 239 -25.81 -15.34 3.61
N ARG A 240 -26.56 -14.59 2.80
CA ARG A 240 -27.96 -14.24 3.07
C ARG A 240 -28.87 -15.46 3.10
N ASN A 241 -28.63 -16.45 2.26
CA ASN A 241 -29.31 -17.75 2.30
C ASN A 241 -29.04 -18.55 3.59
N GLN A 242 -28.03 -18.16 4.38
CA GLN A 242 -27.76 -18.72 5.71
C GLN A 242 -28.40 -17.90 6.85
N GLY A 243 -29.25 -16.94 6.52
CA GLY A 243 -29.92 -16.04 7.48
C GLY A 243 -29.04 -14.89 7.97
N ILE A 244 -27.88 -14.63 7.34
CA ILE A 244 -27.01 -13.52 7.69
C ILE A 244 -27.52 -12.26 6.99
N ASN A 245 -27.90 -11.25 7.77
CA ASN A 245 -28.51 -10.01 7.27
C ASN A 245 -27.63 -8.76 7.45
N LYS A 246 -26.36 -8.93 7.79
CA LYS A 246 -25.36 -7.85 7.91
C LYS A 246 -24.12 -8.24 7.14
N ILE A 247 -23.80 -7.50 6.10
CA ILE A 247 -22.81 -7.85 5.09
C ILE A 247 -21.83 -6.69 4.90
N ILE A 248 -20.56 -7.00 5.14
CA ILE A 248 -19.43 -6.10 4.89
C ILE A 248 -18.64 -6.65 3.71
N VAL A 249 -18.34 -5.81 2.74
CA VAL A 249 -17.42 -6.13 1.64
C VAL A 249 -16.09 -5.43 1.92
N MET A 250 -15.02 -6.19 2.14
CA MET A 250 -13.65 -5.70 2.17
C MET A 250 -13.11 -5.70 0.74
N SER A 251 -12.94 -4.51 0.17
CA SER A 251 -12.80 -4.33 -1.27
C SER A 251 -11.45 -3.72 -1.64
N HIS A 252 -10.54 -4.53 -2.19
CA HIS A 252 -9.28 -4.02 -2.73
C HIS A 252 -9.40 -3.74 -4.22
N VAL A 253 -10.31 -2.84 -4.59
CA VAL A 253 -10.67 -2.55 -6.00
C VAL A 253 -10.58 -1.08 -6.40
N GLY A 254 -10.28 -0.20 -5.45
CA GLY A 254 -10.18 1.24 -5.67
C GLY A 254 -11.50 1.96 -5.42
N TYR A 255 -11.41 3.12 -4.76
CA TYR A 255 -12.55 3.92 -4.31
C TYR A 255 -13.53 4.22 -5.45
N GLU A 256 -13.04 4.73 -6.58
CA GLU A 256 -13.90 5.06 -7.74
C GLU A 256 -14.63 3.83 -8.29
N TYR A 257 -14.03 2.65 -8.20
CA TYR A 257 -14.68 1.42 -8.65
C TYR A 257 -15.65 0.89 -7.60
N ASP A 258 -15.34 1.01 -6.30
CA ASP A 258 -16.28 0.75 -5.21
C ASP A 258 -17.58 1.57 -5.37
N LEU A 259 -17.47 2.85 -5.75
CA LEU A 259 -18.63 3.71 -6.02
C LEU A 259 -19.50 3.20 -7.19
N GLN A 260 -18.92 2.43 -8.12
CA GLN A 260 -19.64 1.86 -9.27
C GLN A 260 -20.19 0.46 -9.00
N ILE A 261 -19.54 -0.33 -8.13
CA ILE A 261 -19.95 -1.71 -7.82
C ILE A 261 -21.05 -1.70 -6.76
N ALA A 262 -20.93 -0.92 -5.69
CA ALA A 262 -21.88 -0.95 -4.58
C ALA A 262 -23.35 -0.77 -5.02
N PRO A 263 -23.69 0.16 -5.95
CA PRO A 263 -25.07 0.30 -6.46
C PRO A 263 -25.56 -0.85 -7.35
N LYS A 264 -24.70 -1.80 -7.73
CA LYS A 264 -25.05 -2.98 -8.53
C LYS A 264 -25.29 -4.23 -7.66
N LEU A 265 -24.91 -4.18 -6.39
CA LEU A 265 -25.06 -5.29 -5.44
C LEU A 265 -26.39 -5.19 -4.69
N SER A 266 -26.97 -6.32 -4.28
CA SER A 266 -28.11 -6.41 -3.38
C SER A 266 -27.67 -6.97 -2.03
N GLY A 267 -27.97 -6.25 -0.95
CA GLY A 267 -27.73 -6.71 0.43
C GLY A 267 -26.31 -6.50 0.93
N VAL A 268 -25.55 -5.59 0.34
CA VAL A 268 -24.33 -5.04 0.93
C VAL A 268 -24.71 -3.89 1.86
N ASP A 269 -24.08 -3.81 3.04
CA ASP A 269 -24.34 -2.74 4.01
C ASP A 269 -23.15 -1.77 4.13
N VAL A 270 -21.93 -2.32 4.06
CA VAL A 270 -20.69 -1.56 4.21
C VAL A 270 -19.66 -2.04 3.19
N VAL A 271 -18.94 -1.10 2.59
CA VAL A 271 -17.73 -1.35 1.80
C VAL A 271 -16.53 -0.73 2.50
N VAL A 272 -15.56 -1.57 2.87
CA VAL A 272 -14.26 -1.14 3.41
C VAL A 272 -13.24 -1.29 2.29
N GLY A 273 -12.98 -0.18 1.59
CA GLY A 273 -12.19 -0.11 0.36
C GLY A 273 -10.69 0.09 0.58
N ALA A 274 -9.92 -0.07 -0.51
CA ALA A 274 -8.46 0.07 -0.58
C ALA A 274 -7.98 0.29 -2.04
N ASP A 275 -6.70 0.02 -2.36
CA ASP A 275 -6.04 0.07 -3.68
C ASP A 275 -5.71 1.48 -4.20
N SER A 276 -6.68 2.39 -4.13
CA SER A 276 -6.59 3.73 -4.71
C SER A 276 -5.98 4.77 -3.76
N HIS A 277 -5.48 4.34 -2.60
CA HIS A 277 -4.88 5.19 -1.56
C HIS A 277 -5.72 6.43 -1.25
N THR A 278 -7.05 6.28 -1.21
CA THR A 278 -7.92 7.46 -1.17
C THR A 278 -8.07 7.95 0.25
N LEU A 279 -7.55 9.16 0.53
CA LEU A 279 -7.86 9.87 1.76
C LEU A 279 -9.33 10.30 1.71
N LEU A 280 -10.17 9.74 2.57
CA LEU A 280 -11.54 10.22 2.77
C LEU A 280 -11.61 11.05 4.05
N GLY A 281 -12.44 12.09 4.07
CA GLY A 281 -12.65 12.89 5.27
C GLY A 281 -13.07 14.33 4.99
N PRO A 282 -13.04 15.20 6.02
CA PRO A 282 -13.46 16.59 5.89
C PRO A 282 -12.41 17.44 5.15
N VAL A 283 -12.85 18.55 4.55
CA VAL A 283 -11.98 19.55 3.88
C VAL A 283 -10.87 20.11 4.78
N GLY A 284 -11.05 20.01 6.11
CA GLY A 284 -10.03 20.40 7.10
C GLY A 284 -8.70 19.66 6.96
N LEU A 285 -8.70 18.46 6.35
CA LEU A 285 -7.48 17.70 6.03
C LEU A 285 -6.54 18.51 5.10
N THR A 286 -7.10 19.26 4.15
CA THR A 286 -6.31 20.10 3.23
C THR A 286 -5.75 21.31 3.96
N THR A 287 -6.57 22.01 4.74
CA THR A 287 -6.15 23.24 5.44
C THR A 287 -5.12 22.98 6.55
N THR A 288 -5.07 21.76 7.08
CA THR A 288 -4.09 21.33 8.09
C THR A 288 -2.80 20.75 7.47
N GLY A 289 -2.71 20.65 6.14
CA GLY A 289 -1.55 20.08 5.46
C GLY A 289 -1.47 18.55 5.55
N VAL A 290 -2.56 17.85 5.89
CA VAL A 290 -2.58 16.38 5.91
C VAL A 290 -2.58 15.82 4.49
N GLY A 291 -3.49 16.31 3.65
CA GLY A 291 -3.73 15.81 2.31
C GLY A 291 -5.06 16.34 1.74
N THR A 292 -5.34 16.03 0.48
CA THR A 292 -6.59 16.41 -0.17
C THR A 292 -7.57 15.24 -0.14
N PRO A 293 -8.74 15.37 0.50
CA PRO A 293 -9.72 14.29 0.50
C PRO A 293 -10.25 14.01 -0.91
N GLY A 294 -10.32 12.73 -1.30
CA GLY A 294 -10.99 12.27 -2.52
C GLY A 294 -12.51 12.13 -2.37
N GLY A 295 -13.02 12.12 -1.14
CA GLY A 295 -14.44 12.01 -0.83
C GLY A 295 -14.74 12.13 0.66
N ALA A 296 -16.03 12.05 1.01
CA ALA A 296 -16.48 12.10 2.39
C ALA A 296 -16.16 10.80 3.15
N TYR A 297 -15.95 10.88 4.46
CA TYR A 297 -15.84 9.72 5.34
C TYR A 297 -17.03 9.66 6.32
N PRO A 298 -17.89 8.63 6.28
CA PRO A 298 -18.05 7.69 5.16
C PRO A 298 -18.68 8.38 3.94
N THR A 299 -18.46 7.82 2.77
CA THR A 299 -19.27 8.12 1.59
C THR A 299 -20.56 7.30 1.68
N GLN A 300 -21.72 7.94 1.47
CA GLN A 300 -23.02 7.28 1.54
C GLN A 300 -23.56 7.04 0.14
N LEU A 301 -23.94 5.79 -0.14
CA LEU A 301 -24.54 5.34 -1.39
C LEU A 301 -25.82 4.56 -1.10
N THR A 302 -26.45 4.06 -2.15
CA THR A 302 -27.48 3.02 -2.05
C THR A 302 -27.07 1.80 -2.86
N ASP A 303 -27.48 0.62 -2.40
CA ASP A 303 -27.36 -0.64 -3.14
C ASP A 303 -28.40 -0.71 -4.28
N LYS A 304 -28.43 -1.82 -5.01
CA LYS A 304 -29.36 -2.07 -6.13
C LYS A 304 -30.83 -2.04 -5.71
N ASP A 305 -31.13 -2.33 -4.45
CA ASP A 305 -32.48 -2.37 -3.90
C ASP A 305 -32.87 -1.03 -3.22
N GLY A 306 -32.01 -0.01 -3.31
CA GLY A 306 -32.22 1.31 -2.73
C GLY A 306 -31.92 1.38 -1.23
N LYS A 307 -31.25 0.38 -0.64
CA LYS A 307 -30.86 0.39 0.78
C LYS A 307 -29.56 1.18 1.00
N PRO A 308 -29.40 1.88 2.14
CA PRO A 308 -28.17 2.64 2.43
C PRO A 308 -26.92 1.77 2.48
N VAL A 309 -25.83 2.23 1.86
CA VAL A 309 -24.50 1.60 1.89
C VAL A 309 -23.46 2.62 2.31
N CYS A 310 -22.51 2.20 3.14
CA CYS A 310 -21.46 3.06 3.66
C CYS A 310 -20.10 2.63 3.13
N VAL A 311 -19.44 3.52 2.39
CA VAL A 311 -18.14 3.27 1.77
C VAL A 311 -17.06 4.05 2.50
N VAL A 312 -15.98 3.37 2.90
CA VAL A 312 -14.84 3.96 3.62
C VAL A 312 -13.50 3.50 3.03
N GLN A 313 -12.49 4.35 3.14
CA GLN A 313 -11.06 4.03 3.00
C GLN A 313 -10.29 4.79 4.10
N ALA A 314 -9.11 4.30 4.44
CA ALA A 314 -8.21 4.87 5.46
C ALA A 314 -6.85 5.25 4.84
N TRP A 315 -6.90 5.89 3.67
CA TRP A 315 -5.73 6.43 2.97
C TRP A 315 -4.65 5.37 2.69
N GLU A 316 -3.44 5.52 3.20
CA GLU A 316 -2.28 4.64 2.90
C GLU A 316 -1.20 4.76 3.99
N TYR A 317 -0.23 3.85 3.97
CA TYR A 317 1.08 3.93 4.64
C TYR A 317 1.00 4.09 6.16
N ALA A 318 0.02 3.42 6.78
CA ALA A 318 -0.21 3.44 8.22
C ALA A 318 -0.42 4.87 8.79
N GLN A 319 -0.87 5.81 7.96
CA GLN A 319 -1.10 7.20 8.38
C GLN A 319 -2.44 7.41 9.08
N VAL A 320 -3.44 6.58 8.74
CA VAL A 320 -4.83 6.74 9.19
C VAL A 320 -5.35 5.42 9.73
N VAL A 321 -6.12 5.49 10.82
CA VAL A 321 -7.04 4.42 11.24
C VAL A 321 -8.45 4.94 11.04
N GLY A 322 -9.22 4.28 10.18
CA GLY A 322 -10.62 4.59 10.00
C GLY A 322 -11.46 4.03 11.14
N GLU A 323 -12.32 4.85 11.75
CA GLU A 323 -13.36 4.42 12.69
C GLU A 323 -14.72 4.69 12.06
N LEU A 324 -15.44 3.64 11.67
CA LEU A 324 -16.82 3.72 11.17
C LEU A 324 -17.76 3.13 12.21
N LYS A 325 -18.78 3.89 12.63
CA LYS A 325 -19.90 3.43 13.46
C LYS A 325 -21.12 3.26 12.59
N VAL A 326 -21.67 2.04 12.61
CA VAL A 326 -22.83 1.63 11.82
C VAL A 326 -23.93 1.18 12.76
N SER A 327 -25.09 1.81 12.65
CA SER A 327 -26.29 1.48 13.40
C SER A 327 -27.20 0.61 12.54
N PHE A 328 -27.37 -0.66 12.90
CA PHE A 328 -28.33 -1.56 12.27
C PHE A 328 -29.65 -1.57 13.02
N ASP A 329 -30.75 -1.54 12.29
CA ASP A 329 -32.08 -1.79 12.84
C ASP A 329 -32.30 -3.28 13.19
N ALA A 330 -33.47 -3.58 13.74
CA ALA A 330 -33.90 -4.93 14.11
C ALA A 330 -33.92 -5.93 12.94
N GLN A 331 -34.10 -5.43 11.71
CA GLN A 331 -34.15 -6.22 10.49
C GLN A 331 -32.77 -6.38 9.85
N GLY A 332 -31.74 -5.74 10.40
CA GLY A 332 -30.38 -5.75 9.88
C GLY A 332 -30.11 -4.72 8.79
N ASN A 333 -30.99 -3.74 8.58
CA ASN A 333 -30.70 -2.65 7.64
C ASN A 333 -29.90 -1.54 8.32
N VAL A 334 -29.02 -0.89 7.55
CA VAL A 334 -28.31 0.30 7.98
C VAL A 334 -29.28 1.47 8.18
N SER A 335 -29.31 2.00 9.40
CA SER A 335 -30.08 3.20 9.77
C SER A 335 -29.22 4.46 9.88
N GLN A 336 -27.92 4.29 10.18
CA GLN A 336 -26.97 5.40 10.27
C GLN A 336 -25.54 4.94 10.05
N CYS A 337 -24.75 5.79 9.39
CA CYS A 337 -23.30 5.67 9.30
C CYS A 337 -22.63 7.00 9.63
N LYS A 338 -21.70 6.95 10.58
CA LYS A 338 -20.87 8.09 11.00
C LYS A 338 -19.48 7.59 11.34
N GLY A 339 -18.46 8.42 11.20
CA GLY A 339 -17.13 7.99 11.55
C GLY A 339 -16.07 9.07 11.40
N THR A 340 -14.85 8.70 11.75
CA THR A 340 -13.68 9.58 11.73
C THR A 340 -12.50 8.86 11.09
N PRO A 341 -11.82 9.47 10.10
CA PRO A 341 -10.52 9.03 9.62
C PRO A 341 -9.43 9.58 10.55
N HIS A 342 -9.03 8.80 11.57
CA HIS A 342 -8.06 9.24 12.57
C HIS A 342 -6.65 9.30 11.97
N VAL A 343 -6.16 10.49 11.67
CA VAL A 343 -4.79 10.74 11.20
C VAL A 343 -3.83 10.69 12.39
N LEU A 344 -2.92 9.73 12.37
CA LEU A 344 -2.08 9.41 13.53
C LEU A 344 -0.83 10.30 13.59
N ILE A 345 -0.69 11.02 14.70
CA ILE A 345 0.45 11.91 14.99
C ILE A 345 0.99 11.70 16.41
N GLY A 346 2.22 12.12 16.64
CA GLY A 346 2.83 12.28 17.95
C GLY A 346 2.63 13.69 18.52
N ASP A 347 3.18 13.89 19.72
CA ASP A 347 3.19 15.19 20.41
C ASP A 347 4.59 15.81 20.54
N ASN A 348 5.56 15.28 19.79
CA ASN A 348 6.90 15.82 19.64
C ASN A 348 6.91 16.98 18.62
N PHE A 349 6.19 18.04 18.93
CA PHE A 349 6.04 19.20 18.05
C PHE A 349 7.33 20.00 17.93
N THR A 350 7.71 20.34 16.69
CA THR A 350 8.81 21.26 16.38
C THR A 350 8.38 22.39 15.46
N ILE A 351 8.79 23.61 15.77
CA ILE A 351 8.52 24.83 14.99
C ILE A 351 9.87 25.42 14.59
N GLY A 352 10.10 25.60 13.29
CA GLY A 352 11.37 26.11 12.78
C GLY A 352 12.59 25.27 13.22
N GLY A 353 12.42 23.95 13.38
CA GLY A 353 13.46 23.02 13.81
C GLY A 353 13.75 23.02 15.33
N LYS A 354 13.00 23.79 16.13
CA LYS A 354 13.12 23.82 17.59
C LYS A 354 11.93 23.13 18.24
N ALA A 355 12.16 22.45 19.37
CA ALA A 355 11.07 21.89 20.16
C ALA A 355 10.13 23.00 20.64
N ALA A 356 8.82 22.76 20.54
CA ALA A 356 7.80 23.69 21.04
C ALA A 356 7.93 23.88 22.56
N THR A 357 7.71 25.10 23.02
CA THR A 357 7.55 25.44 24.45
C THR A 357 6.30 24.76 25.04
N ASP A 358 6.17 24.71 26.36
CA ASP A 358 5.01 24.04 26.99
C ASP A 358 3.68 24.75 26.70
N ALA A 359 3.71 26.08 26.55
CA ALA A 359 2.55 26.87 26.12
C ALA A 359 2.16 26.53 24.67
N GLU A 360 3.13 26.48 23.75
CA GLU A 360 2.89 26.09 22.36
C GLU A 360 2.40 24.65 22.27
N LYS A 361 3.01 23.70 22.99
CA LYS A 361 2.55 22.30 23.02
C LYS A 361 1.09 22.20 23.47
N THR A 362 0.69 22.94 24.50
CA THR A 362 -0.69 22.95 24.98
C THR A 362 -1.64 23.47 23.90
N ALA A 363 -1.29 24.58 23.24
CA ALA A 363 -2.07 25.13 22.14
C ALA A 363 -2.13 24.20 20.93
N LEU A 364 -1.03 23.54 20.57
CA LEU A 364 -0.95 22.59 19.47
C LEU A 364 -1.79 21.33 19.74
N LYS A 365 -1.77 20.81 20.96
CA LYS A 365 -2.65 19.70 21.38
C LYS A 365 -4.12 20.08 21.26
N ALA A 366 -4.49 21.29 21.71
CA ALA A 366 -5.85 21.81 21.55
C ALA A 366 -6.21 22.02 20.07
N SER A 367 -5.30 22.58 19.27
CA SER A 367 -5.49 22.79 17.83
C SER A 367 -5.68 21.47 17.09
N ALA A 368 -4.91 20.44 17.43
CA ALA A 368 -5.06 19.10 16.86
C ALA A 368 -6.41 18.47 17.26
N ALA A 369 -6.78 18.53 18.55
CA ALA A 369 -8.07 18.02 19.03
C ALA A 369 -9.27 18.72 18.36
N ALA A 370 -9.18 20.04 18.14
CA ALA A 370 -10.24 20.81 17.50
C ALA A 370 -10.49 20.43 16.03
N THR A 371 -9.53 19.76 15.37
CA THR A 371 -9.74 19.25 14.00
C THR A 371 -10.76 18.11 13.95
N GLY A 372 -10.92 17.35 15.05
CA GLY A 372 -11.74 16.15 15.10
C GLY A 372 -11.18 14.92 14.37
N PHE A 373 -10.13 15.06 13.56
CA PHE A 373 -9.51 13.95 12.81
C PHE A 373 -8.02 13.72 13.12
N LEU A 374 -7.27 14.71 13.59
CA LEU A 374 -5.91 14.50 14.07
C LEU A 374 -5.95 13.79 15.42
N ARG A 375 -5.31 12.62 15.50
CA ARG A 375 -5.24 11.81 16.70
C ARG A 375 -3.80 11.75 17.20
N ILE A 376 -3.56 12.36 18.36
CA ILE A 376 -2.30 12.21 19.08
C ILE A 376 -2.29 10.84 19.75
N THR A 377 -1.45 9.93 19.27
CA THR A 377 -1.41 8.53 19.74
C THR A 377 0.02 8.08 19.87
N GLN A 378 0.49 7.76 21.08
CA GLN A 378 1.85 7.25 21.26
C GLN A 378 2.01 5.85 20.64
N PRO A 379 3.21 5.50 20.13
CA PRO A 379 3.48 4.16 19.64
C PRO A 379 3.24 3.10 20.73
N ALA A 380 2.53 2.02 20.41
CA ALA A 380 2.37 0.91 21.35
C ALA A 380 3.75 0.31 21.69
N ALA A 381 4.07 0.21 22.97
CA ALA A 381 5.37 -0.29 23.42
C ALA A 381 5.61 -1.74 22.98
N SER A 382 4.58 -2.60 23.03
CA SER A 382 4.67 -3.99 22.57
C SER A 382 4.92 -4.11 21.06
N ALA A 383 4.24 -3.31 20.25
CA ALA A 383 4.47 -3.29 18.80
C ALA A 383 5.84 -2.71 18.44
N THR A 384 6.28 -1.66 19.14
CA THR A 384 7.63 -1.12 18.99
C THR A 384 8.70 -2.19 19.30
N ALA A 385 8.54 -2.93 20.39
CA ALA A 385 9.43 -4.03 20.74
C ALA A 385 9.41 -5.17 19.71
N ALA A 386 8.22 -5.51 19.18
CA ALA A 386 8.08 -6.51 18.12
C ALA A 386 8.69 -6.07 16.79
N LEU A 387 8.71 -4.77 16.48
CA LEU A 387 9.31 -4.22 15.27
C LEU A 387 10.84 -4.17 15.35
N GLN A 388 11.41 -4.00 16.54
CA GLN A 388 12.83 -3.73 16.74
C GLN A 388 13.79 -4.74 16.05
N PRO A 389 13.58 -6.07 16.12
CA PRO A 389 14.47 -7.01 15.44
C PRO A 389 14.50 -6.83 13.92
N PHE A 390 13.39 -6.37 13.33
CA PHE A 390 13.30 -6.08 11.90
C PHE A 390 14.05 -4.78 11.57
N LYS A 391 13.96 -3.76 12.43
CA LYS A 391 14.76 -2.53 12.30
C LYS A 391 16.25 -2.84 12.30
N ASP A 392 16.67 -3.71 13.22
CA ASP A 392 18.08 -4.13 13.34
C ASP A 392 18.55 -4.87 12.08
N ARG A 393 17.71 -5.73 11.50
CA ARG A 393 18.00 -6.41 10.22
C ARG A 393 18.11 -5.44 9.04
N VAL A 394 17.23 -4.44 8.95
CA VAL A 394 17.33 -3.38 7.93
C VAL A 394 18.62 -2.57 8.11
N ALA A 395 18.99 -2.25 9.35
CA ALA A 395 20.23 -1.56 9.65
C ALA A 395 21.47 -2.37 9.24
N VAL A 396 21.45 -3.71 9.44
CA VAL A 396 22.49 -4.62 8.94
C VAL A 396 22.49 -4.67 7.41
N PHE A 397 21.32 -4.82 6.78
CA PHE A 397 21.21 -4.85 5.31
C PHE A 397 21.83 -3.61 4.68
N ASN A 398 21.57 -2.43 5.23
CA ASN A 398 22.13 -1.16 4.77
C ASN A 398 23.67 -1.15 4.71
N GLN A 399 24.34 -1.97 5.53
CA GLN A 399 25.80 -2.08 5.56
C GLN A 399 26.35 -3.16 4.61
N THR A 400 25.49 -4.02 4.05
CA THR A 400 25.91 -5.09 3.14
C THR A 400 26.48 -4.52 1.85
N GLN A 401 27.54 -5.15 1.34
CA GLN A 401 28.08 -4.83 0.01
C GLN A 401 27.10 -5.36 -1.05
N ALA A 402 26.60 -4.47 -1.90
CA ALA A 402 25.56 -4.76 -2.88
C ALA A 402 26.12 -4.96 -4.29
N ALA A 403 27.17 -4.23 -4.65
CA ALA A 403 27.77 -4.32 -5.99
C ALA A 403 29.23 -3.86 -6.00
N VAL A 404 29.95 -4.20 -7.08
CA VAL A 404 31.22 -3.60 -7.45
C VAL A 404 30.99 -2.71 -8.68
N VAL A 405 31.54 -1.50 -8.64
CA VAL A 405 31.45 -0.49 -9.69
C VAL A 405 32.86 -0.12 -10.15
N PRO A 406 33.45 -0.87 -11.11
CA PRO A 406 34.88 -0.75 -11.44
C PRO A 406 35.27 0.62 -12.00
N GLN A 407 34.34 1.28 -12.68
CA GLN A 407 34.47 2.61 -13.25
C GLN A 407 33.35 3.49 -12.69
N GLU A 408 33.68 4.71 -12.24
CA GLU A 408 32.68 5.62 -11.70
C GLU A 408 31.51 5.80 -12.68
N LEU A 409 30.30 5.57 -12.17
CA LEU A 409 29.06 5.93 -12.83
C LEU A 409 28.82 7.42 -12.55
N CYS A 410 29.25 8.26 -13.50
CA CYS A 410 29.28 9.70 -13.29
C CYS A 410 27.86 10.23 -13.02
N SER A 411 27.72 11.13 -12.04
CA SER A 411 26.45 11.81 -11.78
C SER A 411 26.45 13.20 -12.40
N ARG A 412 25.46 13.43 -13.26
CA ARG A 412 25.21 14.70 -13.93
C ARG A 412 23.72 14.75 -14.26
N ARG A 413 23.02 15.77 -13.78
CA ARG A 413 21.58 15.98 -14.00
C ARG A 413 21.32 16.59 -15.36
N VAL A 414 22.12 17.56 -15.79
CA VAL A 414 21.97 18.22 -17.09
C VAL A 414 23.28 18.11 -17.86
N PRO A 415 23.29 17.67 -19.13
CA PRO A 415 24.50 17.74 -19.94
C PRO A 415 25.03 19.17 -20.03
N GLY A 416 26.34 19.31 -20.23
CA GLY A 416 27.01 20.60 -20.36
C GLY A 416 28.44 20.60 -19.82
N GLY A 417 29.28 21.46 -20.40
CA GLY A 417 30.66 21.68 -19.98
C GLY A 417 30.81 22.71 -18.85
N VAL A 418 32.02 23.23 -18.69
CA VAL A 418 32.37 24.29 -17.72
C VAL A 418 31.39 25.46 -17.86
N GLY A 419 30.82 25.91 -16.73
CA GLY A 419 29.87 27.04 -16.70
C GLY A 419 28.41 26.67 -16.98
N SER A 420 28.09 25.39 -17.20
CA SER A 420 26.71 24.91 -17.25
C SER A 420 26.04 24.84 -15.88
N VAL A 421 24.70 24.80 -15.87
CA VAL A 421 23.83 24.84 -14.68
C VAL A 421 24.03 23.67 -13.70
N ASP A 422 24.71 22.60 -14.10
CA ASP A 422 25.05 21.45 -13.26
C ASP A 422 26.44 20.92 -13.64
N TYR A 423 27.51 21.59 -13.20
CA TYR A 423 28.85 21.26 -13.71
C TYR A 423 29.58 20.12 -12.98
N SER A 424 29.35 19.86 -11.69
CA SER A 424 30.04 18.75 -11.02
C SER A 424 29.31 18.20 -9.80
N ARG A 425 29.03 16.90 -9.85
CA ARG A 425 28.52 16.08 -8.73
C ARG A 425 29.32 14.77 -8.59
N SER A 426 30.47 14.70 -9.26
CA SER A 426 31.28 13.50 -9.51
C SER A 426 32.76 13.85 -9.43
N SER A 427 33.64 12.87 -9.56
CA SER A 427 35.09 13.12 -9.55
C SER A 427 35.54 14.09 -10.66
N ALA A 428 36.74 14.65 -10.50
CA ALA A 428 37.37 15.47 -11.53
C ALA A 428 37.54 14.71 -12.86
N ALA A 429 37.81 13.40 -12.79
CA ALA A 429 37.92 12.55 -13.97
C ALA A 429 36.59 12.50 -14.74
N CYS A 430 35.49 12.14 -14.07
CA CYS A 430 34.15 12.16 -14.65
C CYS A 430 33.76 13.53 -15.22
N THR A 431 34.11 14.60 -14.51
CA THR A 431 33.77 15.98 -14.91
C THR A 431 34.49 16.39 -16.20
N ALA A 432 35.70 15.89 -16.43
CA ALA A 432 36.49 16.17 -17.63
C ALA A 432 36.05 15.34 -18.86
N GLU A 433 35.16 14.36 -18.69
CA GLU A 433 34.74 13.52 -19.81
C GLU A 433 33.80 14.26 -20.77
N GLY A 434 34.19 14.32 -22.04
CA GLY A 434 33.37 14.90 -23.10
C GLY A 434 32.01 14.20 -23.25
N SER A 435 31.94 12.89 -22.99
CA SER A 435 30.68 12.13 -23.04
C SER A 435 29.68 12.63 -21.99
N VAL A 436 30.13 12.91 -20.76
CA VAL A 436 29.27 13.45 -19.70
C VAL A 436 28.78 14.85 -20.05
N SER A 437 29.64 15.67 -20.66
CA SER A 437 29.26 17.00 -21.17
C SER A 437 28.20 16.92 -22.29
N LEU A 438 28.24 15.87 -23.12
CA LEU A 438 27.31 15.70 -24.24
C LEU A 438 26.01 14.99 -23.85
N ARG A 439 26.03 14.12 -22.84
CA ARG A 439 24.95 13.15 -22.60
C ARG A 439 24.43 13.07 -21.16
N GLY A 440 25.04 13.81 -20.24
CA GLY A 440 24.64 13.79 -18.84
C GLY A 440 25.24 12.62 -18.06
N GLY A 441 24.56 12.20 -16.98
CA GLY A 441 25.15 11.29 -16.01
C GLY A 441 24.90 9.81 -16.31
N ASP A 442 25.94 8.98 -16.19
CA ASP A 442 25.86 7.54 -16.40
C ASP A 442 24.90 6.86 -15.41
N ILE A 443 24.92 7.27 -14.15
CA ILE A 443 24.04 6.66 -13.13
C ILE A 443 22.56 6.99 -13.40
N GLN A 444 22.26 8.19 -13.90
CA GLN A 444 20.90 8.55 -14.32
C GLN A 444 20.44 7.69 -15.51
N GLN A 445 21.29 7.50 -16.52
CA GLN A 445 20.99 6.64 -17.67
C GLN A 445 20.78 5.18 -17.22
N LEU A 446 21.65 4.68 -16.32
CA LEU A 446 21.58 3.32 -15.79
C LEU A 446 20.27 3.08 -15.01
N VAL A 447 19.85 4.01 -14.17
CA VAL A 447 18.57 3.91 -13.44
C VAL A 447 17.40 3.90 -14.41
N ALA A 448 17.38 4.79 -15.40
CA ALA A 448 16.31 4.80 -16.40
C ALA A 448 16.27 3.45 -17.16
N GLN A 449 17.42 2.91 -17.57
CA GLN A 449 17.47 1.61 -18.23
C GLN A 449 17.04 0.46 -17.29
N ALA A 450 17.43 0.49 -16.02
CA ALA A 450 17.01 -0.48 -15.01
C ALA A 450 15.49 -0.54 -14.88
N TYR A 451 14.82 0.62 -14.86
CA TYR A 451 13.36 0.72 -14.85
C TYR A 451 12.73 0.02 -16.06
N LEU A 452 13.27 0.25 -17.27
CA LEU A 452 12.77 -0.38 -18.48
C LEU A 452 12.94 -1.91 -18.46
N GLU A 453 14.12 -2.39 -18.10
CA GLU A 453 14.41 -3.83 -18.12
C GLU A 453 13.62 -4.60 -17.07
N VAL A 454 13.52 -4.04 -15.87
CA VAL A 454 12.77 -4.68 -14.79
C VAL A 454 11.27 -4.65 -15.08
N ALA A 455 10.72 -3.55 -15.61
CA ALA A 455 9.32 -3.48 -16.03
C ALA A 455 8.99 -4.54 -17.10
N ASN A 456 9.90 -4.74 -18.07
CA ASN A 456 9.76 -5.78 -19.08
C ASN A 456 9.83 -7.21 -18.53
N ALA A 457 10.65 -7.42 -17.50
CA ALA A 457 10.79 -8.75 -16.89
C ALA A 457 9.68 -9.09 -15.88
N GLN A 458 9.08 -8.09 -15.20
CA GLN A 458 8.30 -8.34 -13.98
C GLN A 458 6.94 -7.62 -13.92
N TYR A 459 6.72 -6.55 -14.68
CA TYR A 459 5.57 -5.65 -14.48
C TYR A 459 4.78 -5.40 -15.78
N GLY A 460 4.58 -6.45 -16.57
CA GLY A 460 3.73 -6.44 -17.77
C GLY A 460 4.23 -5.59 -18.96
N GLY A 461 5.51 -5.23 -18.97
CA GLY A 461 6.16 -4.56 -20.10
C GLY A 461 6.16 -3.04 -20.05
N ALA A 462 7.20 -2.46 -20.65
CA ALA A 462 7.33 -1.04 -20.94
C ALA A 462 8.11 -0.82 -22.24
N ASP A 463 7.69 0.16 -23.04
CA ASP A 463 8.42 0.60 -24.24
C ASP A 463 9.47 1.65 -23.87
N ILE A 464 9.13 2.50 -22.91
CA ILE A 464 9.90 3.68 -22.49
C ILE A 464 9.93 3.72 -20.97
N SER A 465 11.02 4.19 -20.38
CA SER A 465 11.06 4.60 -18.98
C SER A 465 11.48 6.06 -18.83
N LEU A 466 11.14 6.68 -17.69
CA LEU A 466 11.59 8.03 -17.33
C LEU A 466 12.13 8.07 -15.90
N GLN A 467 13.32 8.67 -15.76
CA GLN A 467 13.92 9.10 -14.52
C GLN A 467 14.31 10.59 -14.66
N SER A 468 13.80 11.48 -13.81
CA SER A 468 14.28 12.87 -13.81
C SER A 468 15.68 12.95 -13.20
N GLY A 469 16.53 13.84 -13.73
CA GLY A 469 17.92 13.98 -13.27
C GLY A 469 18.05 14.28 -11.77
N GLY A 470 17.05 14.96 -11.20
CA GLY A 470 16.96 15.33 -9.79
C GLY A 470 16.72 14.16 -8.83
N GLY A 471 16.10 13.09 -9.32
CA GLY A 471 15.80 11.88 -8.56
C GLY A 471 17.04 11.07 -8.19
N VAL A 472 18.11 11.17 -8.99
CA VAL A 472 19.39 10.50 -8.72
C VAL A 472 20.37 11.41 -7.98
N ARG A 473 20.83 10.97 -6.80
CA ARG A 473 21.51 11.87 -5.86
C ARG A 473 23.02 11.71 -5.76
N ILE A 474 23.60 10.53 -5.95
CA ILE A 474 25.04 10.33 -5.84
C ILE A 474 25.60 9.53 -7.03
N PRO A 475 26.87 9.72 -7.39
CA PRO A 475 27.59 8.76 -8.24
C PRO A 475 27.90 7.48 -7.45
N LEU A 476 28.31 6.43 -8.16
CA LEU A 476 28.78 5.18 -7.56
C LEU A 476 30.15 4.80 -8.12
N GLN A 477 31.05 4.32 -7.25
CA GLN A 477 32.36 3.80 -7.61
C GLN A 477 32.86 2.81 -6.55
N GLY A 478 33.62 1.81 -6.98
CA GLY A 478 34.22 0.81 -6.10
C GLY A 478 33.20 -0.18 -5.56
N THR A 479 33.50 -0.81 -4.43
CA THR A 479 32.53 -1.65 -3.73
C THR A 479 31.51 -0.77 -3.03
N VAL A 480 30.24 -0.92 -3.39
CA VAL A 480 29.14 -0.08 -2.89
C VAL A 480 28.21 -0.86 -1.99
N THR A 481 27.71 -0.22 -0.94
CA THR A 481 26.77 -0.82 0.01
C THR A 481 25.31 -0.63 -0.42
N ALA A 482 24.41 -1.42 0.16
CA ALA A 482 22.98 -1.22 -0.01
C ALA A 482 22.52 0.20 0.39
N ALA A 483 23.07 0.77 1.47
CA ALA A 483 22.78 2.16 1.85
C ALA A 483 23.17 3.16 0.75
N GLN A 484 24.29 2.93 0.06
CA GLN A 484 24.69 3.79 -1.07
C GLN A 484 23.73 3.63 -2.25
N ILE A 485 23.27 2.41 -2.55
CA ILE A 485 22.24 2.18 -3.59
C ILE A 485 20.93 2.91 -3.24
N ILE A 486 20.47 2.83 -1.99
CA ILE A 486 19.29 3.58 -1.53
C ILE A 486 19.53 5.08 -1.59
N GLN A 487 20.74 5.55 -1.28
CA GLN A 487 21.11 6.96 -1.39
C GLN A 487 21.10 7.46 -2.84
N VAL A 488 21.26 6.59 -3.85
CA VAL A 488 21.04 6.97 -5.26
C VAL A 488 19.60 7.43 -5.45
N LEU A 489 18.62 6.72 -4.87
CA LEU A 489 17.17 6.92 -5.02
C LEU A 489 16.47 7.09 -3.64
N PRO A 490 16.71 8.20 -2.92
CA PRO A 490 16.37 8.27 -1.49
C PRO A 490 14.95 8.76 -1.21
N PHE A 491 14.14 8.93 -2.25
CA PHE A 491 12.81 9.53 -2.12
C PHE A 491 11.73 8.48 -1.83
N GLY A 492 12.02 7.20 -2.07
CA GLY A 492 11.06 6.13 -1.90
C GLY A 492 9.83 6.31 -2.80
N ASN A 493 10.05 6.74 -4.04
CA ASN A 493 8.94 6.90 -4.97
C ASN A 493 8.46 5.52 -5.44
N MET A 494 7.15 5.41 -5.67
CA MET A 494 6.56 4.26 -6.35
C MET A 494 6.69 4.40 -7.86
N LEU A 495 6.70 3.29 -8.58
CA LEU A 495 6.68 3.26 -10.03
C LEU A 495 5.26 3.11 -10.56
N PHE A 496 4.94 3.86 -11.60
CA PHE A 496 3.68 3.84 -12.32
C PHE A 496 3.94 3.40 -13.76
N ARG A 497 2.94 2.78 -14.38
CA ARG A 497 2.88 2.58 -15.83
C ARG A 497 1.76 3.44 -16.43
N LEU A 498 2.09 4.21 -17.46
CA LEU A 498 1.15 5.04 -18.21
C LEU A 498 1.08 4.56 -19.66
N ASP A 499 -0.13 4.52 -20.22
CA ASP A 499 -0.32 4.39 -21.67
C ASP A 499 -0.34 5.79 -22.29
N VAL A 500 0.74 6.17 -22.98
CA VAL A 500 0.96 7.51 -23.55
C VAL A 500 1.09 7.46 -25.07
N THR A 501 0.45 8.39 -25.77
CA THR A 501 0.66 8.58 -27.21
C THR A 501 2.06 9.14 -27.49
N GLY A 502 2.60 8.94 -28.70
CA GLY A 502 3.88 9.54 -29.08
C GLY A 502 3.88 11.08 -28.99
N GLN A 503 2.72 11.71 -29.21
CA GLN A 503 2.51 13.13 -28.97
C GLN A 503 2.66 13.50 -27.47
N GLU A 504 2.13 12.69 -26.57
CA GLU A 504 2.31 12.86 -25.11
C GLU A 504 3.76 12.58 -24.69
N VAL A 505 4.46 11.62 -25.30
CA VAL A 505 5.90 11.41 -25.08
C VAL A 505 6.71 12.64 -25.48
N LYS A 506 6.41 13.25 -26.63
CA LYS A 506 7.03 14.53 -27.01
C LYS A 506 6.72 15.63 -25.99
N GLY A 507 5.46 15.75 -25.57
CA GLY A 507 5.05 16.71 -24.54
C GLY A 507 5.77 16.53 -23.21
N MET A 508 5.95 15.27 -22.76
CA MET A 508 6.72 14.90 -21.57
C MET A 508 8.17 15.39 -21.65
N LEU A 509 8.86 15.16 -22.78
CA LEU A 509 10.23 15.64 -22.97
C LEU A 509 10.29 17.18 -22.94
N GLU A 510 9.37 17.84 -23.65
CA GLU A 510 9.31 19.30 -23.70
C GLU A 510 8.97 19.93 -22.34
N ASP A 511 8.15 19.28 -21.52
CA ASP A 511 7.87 19.72 -20.17
C ASP A 511 9.12 19.63 -19.27
N GLY A 512 9.82 18.50 -19.27
CA GLY A 512 11.05 18.33 -18.49
C GLY A 512 12.16 19.31 -18.92
N LEU A 513 12.33 19.51 -20.23
CA LEU A 513 13.29 20.46 -20.78
C LEU A 513 12.88 21.92 -20.50
N GLU A 514 11.60 22.26 -20.56
CA GLU A 514 11.12 23.60 -20.20
C GLU A 514 11.26 23.87 -18.70
N ALA A 515 10.94 22.91 -17.84
CA ALA A 515 11.15 23.04 -16.41
C ALA A 515 12.65 23.10 -16.03
N THR A 516 13.54 22.69 -16.96
CA THR A 516 14.99 22.82 -16.80
C THR A 516 15.53 24.17 -17.28
N PHE A 517 15.17 24.58 -18.50
CA PHE A 517 15.80 25.70 -19.20
C PHE A 517 14.91 26.95 -19.32
N GLY A 518 13.64 26.84 -18.96
CA GLY A 518 12.69 27.95 -18.89
C GLY A 518 13.00 28.91 -17.74
N THR A 519 12.26 30.02 -17.70
CA THR A 519 12.43 31.02 -16.64
C THR A 519 12.14 30.42 -15.26
N GLY A 520 13.10 30.54 -14.33
CA GLY A 520 12.97 29.94 -13.00
C GLY A 520 13.16 28.42 -12.98
N GLY A 521 13.67 27.83 -14.05
CA GLY A 521 13.92 26.39 -14.16
C GLY A 521 14.97 25.89 -13.17
N SER A 522 15.00 24.57 -12.97
CA SER A 522 15.94 23.88 -12.09
C SER A 522 16.58 22.68 -12.78
N THR A 523 17.64 22.11 -12.23
CA THR A 523 18.35 20.99 -12.90
C THR A 523 17.67 19.64 -12.69
N GLY A 524 16.68 19.55 -11.80
CA GLY A 524 15.98 18.32 -11.44
C GLY A 524 15.16 17.70 -12.58
N PRO A 525 14.33 18.47 -13.28
CA PRO A 525 13.41 17.97 -14.29
C PRO A 525 14.02 17.34 -15.55
N TYR A 526 15.32 17.48 -15.80
CA TYR A 526 15.93 17.00 -17.04
C TYR A 526 15.65 15.50 -17.27
N PRO A 527 15.11 15.10 -18.43
CA PRO A 527 14.66 13.72 -18.66
C PRO A 527 15.83 12.77 -18.99
N TYR A 528 15.92 11.66 -18.24
CA TYR A 528 16.68 10.46 -18.63
C TYR A 528 15.71 9.33 -18.93
N THR A 529 15.92 8.62 -20.03
CA THR A 529 14.96 7.61 -20.51
C THR A 529 15.64 6.31 -20.92
N GLY A 530 15.03 5.18 -20.58
CA GLY A 530 15.32 3.89 -21.22
C GLY A 530 14.41 3.71 -22.44
N GLY A 531 14.93 3.12 -23.52
CA GLY A 531 14.14 2.79 -24.72
C GLY A 531 13.71 3.99 -25.58
N LEU A 532 14.06 5.21 -25.17
CA LEU A 532 13.80 6.46 -25.89
C LEU A 532 15.09 7.28 -25.93
N ARG A 533 15.37 7.93 -27.07
CA ARG A 533 16.48 8.87 -27.20
C ARG A 533 16.12 10.08 -28.08
N PHE A 534 16.79 11.20 -27.87
CA PHE A 534 16.47 12.49 -28.49
C PHE A 534 17.67 13.43 -28.54
N ASP A 535 17.61 14.41 -29.43
CA ASP A 535 18.53 15.55 -29.50
C ASP A 535 17.97 16.72 -28.70
N VAL A 536 18.85 17.47 -28.01
CA VAL A 536 18.46 18.60 -27.16
C VAL A 536 19.08 19.91 -27.66
N ASN A 537 18.23 20.93 -27.78
CA ASN A 537 18.66 22.33 -27.92
C ASN A 537 18.12 23.17 -26.75
N ALA A 538 18.99 23.45 -25.78
CA ALA A 538 18.65 24.21 -24.57
C ALA A 538 18.36 25.70 -24.82
N LYS A 539 18.67 26.23 -26.00
CA LYS A 539 18.34 27.61 -26.40
C LYS A 539 17.01 27.73 -27.17
N ALA A 540 16.45 26.61 -27.64
CA ALA A 540 15.18 26.61 -28.36
C ALA A 540 14.01 26.93 -27.42
N THR A 541 12.89 27.41 -27.98
CA THR A 541 11.65 27.60 -27.21
C THR A 541 10.96 26.26 -26.92
N LYS A 542 10.11 26.22 -25.88
CA LYS A 542 9.27 25.06 -25.58
C LYS A 542 8.55 24.55 -26.83
N GLY A 543 8.60 23.24 -27.06
CA GLY A 543 8.03 22.55 -28.22
C GLY A 543 9.04 22.22 -29.31
N ALA A 544 10.22 22.84 -29.25
CA ALA A 544 11.35 22.65 -30.15
C ALA A 544 12.67 22.32 -29.41
N ARG A 545 12.64 22.10 -28.09
CA ARG A 545 13.85 21.76 -27.31
C ARG A 545 14.28 20.31 -27.54
N ALA A 546 13.33 19.40 -27.77
CA ALA A 546 13.58 18.01 -28.13
C ALA A 546 13.34 17.79 -29.64
N SER A 547 14.27 17.12 -30.31
CA SER A 547 14.14 16.76 -31.72
C SER A 547 14.71 15.37 -32.02
N ASN A 548 14.45 14.85 -33.22
CA ASN A 548 14.87 13.52 -33.68
C ASN A 548 14.58 12.42 -32.64
N ILE A 549 13.37 12.42 -32.11
CA ILE A 549 12.95 11.49 -31.05
C ILE A 549 12.83 10.09 -31.66
N GLU A 550 13.53 9.12 -31.07
CA GLU A 550 13.54 7.72 -31.50
C GLU A 550 13.18 6.79 -30.35
N VAL A 551 12.38 5.76 -30.65
CA VAL A 551 12.03 4.68 -29.72
C VAL A 551 12.72 3.39 -30.18
N ARG A 552 13.27 2.65 -29.23
CA ARG A 552 13.92 1.36 -29.48
C ARG A 552 12.86 0.26 -29.53
N ASN A 553 12.85 -0.54 -30.59
CA ASN A 553 12.06 -1.76 -30.62
C ASN A 553 12.65 -2.77 -29.62
N PRO A 554 11.89 -3.23 -28.61
CA PRO A 554 12.44 -4.11 -27.57
C PRO A 554 12.80 -5.51 -28.10
N THR A 555 12.18 -5.97 -29.19
CA THR A 555 12.42 -7.28 -29.79
C THR A 555 13.61 -7.28 -30.75
N THR A 556 13.71 -6.29 -31.63
CA THR A 556 14.76 -6.23 -32.66
C THR A 556 15.98 -5.41 -32.23
N GLY A 557 15.82 -4.56 -31.20
CA GLY A 557 16.84 -3.62 -30.75
C GLY A 557 17.06 -2.42 -31.67
N VAL A 558 16.29 -2.30 -32.75
CA VAL A 558 16.41 -1.23 -33.75
C VAL A 558 15.74 0.06 -33.25
N TRP A 559 16.42 1.19 -33.44
CA TRP A 559 15.87 2.52 -33.19
C TRP A 559 15.08 3.02 -34.41
N ALA A 560 13.90 3.56 -34.18
CA ALA A 560 13.07 4.18 -35.21
C ALA A 560 12.49 5.51 -34.71
N ALA A 561 12.19 6.43 -35.62
CA ALA A 561 11.51 7.67 -35.29
C ALA A 561 10.19 7.39 -34.56
N ILE A 562 9.87 8.22 -33.56
CA ILE A 562 8.63 8.07 -32.81
C ILE A 562 7.41 8.31 -33.71
N ASP A 563 6.41 7.44 -33.59
CA ASP A 563 5.11 7.65 -34.20
C ASP A 563 4.24 8.43 -33.22
N LEU A 564 3.87 9.67 -33.56
CA LEU A 564 3.13 10.56 -32.68
C LEU A 564 1.70 10.07 -32.37
N ALA A 565 1.12 9.22 -33.22
CA ALA A 565 -0.22 8.67 -33.03
C ALA A 565 -0.22 7.32 -32.28
N LYS A 566 0.91 6.61 -32.27
CA LYS A 566 1.03 5.33 -31.58
C LYS A 566 1.01 5.50 -30.05
N THR A 567 0.37 4.57 -29.35
CA THR A 567 0.45 4.45 -27.88
C THR A 567 1.66 3.61 -27.47
N TYR A 568 2.35 4.06 -26.44
CA TYR A 568 3.52 3.46 -25.80
C TYR A 568 3.27 3.28 -24.31
N LYS A 569 3.82 2.22 -23.75
CA LYS A 569 3.87 2.01 -22.30
C LYS A 569 5.06 2.74 -21.70
N LEU A 570 4.80 3.73 -20.86
CA LEU A 570 5.79 4.51 -20.12
C LEU A 570 5.88 4.04 -18.67
N PHE A 571 7.06 3.62 -18.22
CA PHE A 571 7.35 3.30 -16.82
C PHE A 571 8.04 4.49 -16.13
N VAL A 572 7.44 5.04 -15.08
CA VAL A 572 7.81 6.36 -14.56
C VAL A 572 7.52 6.47 -13.07
N LEU A 573 8.26 7.30 -12.34
CA LEU A 573 7.99 7.57 -10.94
C LEU A 573 6.59 8.20 -10.75
N SER A 574 5.89 7.82 -9.68
CA SER A 574 4.60 8.40 -9.26
C SER A 574 4.66 9.93 -9.14
N PHE A 575 5.80 10.45 -8.68
CA PHE A 575 6.10 11.88 -8.62
C PHE A 575 5.97 12.56 -9.99
N ASN A 576 6.61 12.04 -11.04
CA ASN A 576 6.51 12.63 -12.38
C ASN A 576 5.15 12.36 -13.04
N ALA A 577 4.57 11.18 -12.82
CA ALA A 577 3.23 10.83 -13.32
C ALA A 577 2.14 11.79 -12.82
N THR A 578 2.30 12.34 -11.62
CA THR A 578 1.36 13.30 -11.00
C THR A 578 1.74 14.76 -11.23
N GLY A 579 2.74 15.04 -12.06
CA GLY A 579 3.14 16.40 -12.46
C GLY A 579 4.30 17.01 -11.68
N GLY A 580 4.91 16.26 -10.77
CA GLY A 580 6.17 16.61 -10.13
C GLY A 580 7.24 16.98 -11.16
N ASP A 581 8.15 17.87 -10.78
CA ASP A 581 9.16 18.47 -11.68
C ASP A 581 8.58 19.20 -12.91
N GLY A 582 7.29 19.55 -12.90
CA GLY A 582 6.65 20.32 -13.98
C GLY A 582 6.19 19.47 -15.16
N TYR A 583 6.11 18.15 -15.02
CA TYR A 583 5.65 17.20 -16.04
C TYR A 583 4.12 17.26 -16.26
N LYS A 584 3.63 18.39 -16.75
CA LYS A 584 2.20 18.70 -16.92
C LYS A 584 1.48 17.74 -17.88
N THR A 585 2.15 17.30 -18.94
CA THR A 585 1.63 16.34 -19.91
C THR A 585 1.31 15.03 -19.23
N LEU A 586 2.21 14.53 -18.36
CA LEU A 586 1.97 13.30 -17.61
C LEU A 586 0.83 13.49 -16.60
N ALA A 587 0.78 14.62 -15.91
CA ALA A 587 -0.31 14.97 -14.99
C ALA A 587 -1.69 15.01 -15.67
N ALA A 588 -1.75 15.31 -16.97
CA ALA A 588 -2.98 15.35 -17.76
C ALA A 588 -3.45 13.98 -18.29
N VAL A 589 -2.62 12.93 -18.21
CA VAL A 589 -3.02 11.58 -18.63
C VAL A 589 -4.18 11.11 -17.75
N PRO A 590 -5.34 10.69 -18.29
CA PRO A 590 -6.47 10.25 -17.49
C PRO A 590 -6.13 9.07 -16.57
N ALA A 591 -6.77 9.00 -15.40
CA ALA A 591 -6.55 7.90 -14.44
C ALA A 591 -6.73 6.51 -15.06
N ALA A 592 -7.69 6.34 -15.99
CA ALA A 592 -7.92 5.09 -16.70
C ALA A 592 -6.74 4.60 -17.58
N ARG A 593 -5.77 5.47 -17.89
CA ARG A 593 -4.52 5.13 -18.61
C ARG A 593 -3.31 5.08 -17.68
N ARG A 594 -3.53 5.07 -16.37
CA ARG A 594 -2.49 4.97 -15.34
C ARG A 594 -2.66 3.68 -14.59
N LEU A 595 -1.54 3.15 -14.17
CA LEU A 595 -1.48 1.94 -13.38
C LEU A 595 -0.40 2.13 -12.35
N ASP A 596 -0.80 2.17 -11.08
CA ASP A 596 0.17 2.10 -9.99
C ASP A 596 0.76 0.68 -9.97
N ILE A 597 2.08 0.60 -10.03
CA ILE A 597 2.83 -0.66 -9.96
C ILE A 597 3.29 -0.91 -8.53
N GLY A 598 3.16 0.07 -7.61
CA GLY A 598 3.38 -0.04 -6.16
C GLY A 598 4.73 -0.60 -5.72
N VAL A 599 5.72 -0.59 -6.62
CA VAL A 599 7.10 -1.00 -6.32
C VAL A 599 7.98 0.23 -6.12
N LEU A 600 8.84 0.15 -5.11
CA LEU A 600 9.84 1.18 -4.85
C LEU A 600 10.87 1.28 -5.96
N ASP A 601 11.21 2.51 -6.30
CA ASP A 601 12.32 2.87 -7.19
C ASP A 601 13.65 2.16 -6.83
N ALA A 602 14.03 2.17 -5.56
CA ALA A 602 15.24 1.50 -5.07
C ALA A 602 15.16 -0.03 -5.22
N ASP A 603 14.00 -0.64 -5.02
CA ASP A 603 13.83 -2.10 -5.17
C ASP A 603 13.91 -2.54 -6.64
N VAL A 604 13.38 -1.72 -7.55
CA VAL A 604 13.58 -1.91 -9.00
C VAL A 604 15.07 -1.85 -9.33
N PHE A 605 15.81 -0.90 -8.77
CA PHE A 605 17.24 -0.81 -9.02
C PHE A 605 18.02 -1.97 -8.40
N PHE A 606 17.72 -2.41 -7.18
CA PHE A 606 18.29 -3.65 -6.62
C PHE A 606 17.99 -4.86 -7.49
N SER A 607 16.76 -5.01 -7.98
CA SER A 607 16.38 -6.12 -8.86
C SER A 607 17.14 -6.13 -10.18
N TYR A 608 17.50 -4.95 -10.69
CA TYR A 608 18.40 -4.82 -11.84
C TYR A 608 19.84 -5.21 -11.46
N ILE A 609 20.35 -4.72 -10.33
CA ILE A 609 21.71 -5.02 -9.82
C ILE A 609 21.88 -6.53 -9.63
N ASP A 610 20.93 -7.21 -8.99
CA ASP A 610 20.99 -8.64 -8.68
C ASP A 610 21.10 -9.54 -9.92
N LYS A 611 20.65 -9.03 -11.09
CA LYS A 611 20.71 -9.73 -12.38
C LYS A 611 22.01 -9.49 -13.14
N GLN A 612 22.86 -8.57 -12.68
CA GLN A 612 24.13 -8.27 -13.36
C GLN A 612 25.14 -9.40 -13.18
N ALA A 613 26.09 -9.46 -14.12
CA ALA A 613 27.20 -10.39 -14.03
C ALA A 613 27.99 -10.18 -12.73
N LYS A 614 28.35 -11.27 -12.06
CA LYS A 614 29.09 -11.22 -10.80
C LYS A 614 30.59 -11.09 -11.06
N ASP A 615 31.23 -10.23 -10.28
CA ASP A 615 32.69 -10.14 -10.22
C ASP A 615 33.26 -11.45 -9.67
N ALA A 616 34.28 -12.00 -10.33
CA ALA A 616 34.80 -13.33 -10.02
C ALA A 616 35.52 -13.40 -8.67
N VAL A 617 36.01 -12.26 -8.15
CA VAL A 617 36.78 -12.21 -6.90
C VAL A 617 35.85 -12.01 -5.71
N THR A 618 34.96 -11.03 -5.79
CA THR A 618 34.06 -10.64 -4.70
C THR A 618 32.76 -11.43 -4.69
N GLY A 619 32.36 -12.03 -5.82
CA GLY A 619 31.06 -12.67 -6.00
C GLY A 619 29.87 -11.70 -6.05
N LEU A 620 30.15 -10.39 -6.00
CA LEU A 620 29.14 -9.34 -6.04
C LEU A 620 28.74 -8.99 -7.47
N PRO A 621 27.50 -8.57 -7.73
CA PRO A 621 27.12 -8.03 -9.03
C PRO A 621 28.01 -6.86 -9.45
N THR A 622 28.33 -6.78 -10.74
CA THR A 622 29.16 -5.71 -11.31
C THR A 622 28.29 -4.71 -12.06
N LEU A 623 28.29 -3.45 -11.62
CA LEU A 623 27.66 -2.36 -12.37
C LEU A 623 28.68 -1.68 -13.27
N LYS A 624 28.30 -1.48 -14.52
CA LYS A 624 29.09 -0.81 -15.55
C LYS A 624 28.25 0.29 -16.18
N ARG A 625 28.93 1.25 -16.82
CA ARG A 625 28.27 2.23 -17.67
C ARG A 625 27.50 1.51 -18.77
N LEU A 626 26.37 2.08 -19.18
CA LEU A 626 25.63 1.56 -20.31
C LEU A 626 26.44 1.72 -21.61
N PRO A 627 26.18 0.88 -22.62
CA PRO A 627 26.58 1.18 -23.99
C PRO A 627 26.02 2.55 -24.43
N VAL A 628 26.85 3.36 -25.10
CA VAL A 628 26.52 4.75 -25.44
C VAL A 628 25.29 4.88 -26.33
N GLU A 629 25.00 3.86 -27.15
CA GLU A 629 23.83 3.79 -28.02
C GLU A 629 22.50 3.68 -27.29
N LEU A 630 22.53 3.35 -25.99
CA LEU A 630 21.36 3.32 -25.10
C LEU A 630 21.14 4.64 -24.35
N TYR A 631 22.03 5.63 -24.48
CA TYR A 631 21.89 6.91 -23.79
C TYR A 631 20.73 7.70 -24.41
N SER A 632 19.88 8.25 -23.54
CA SER A 632 18.72 9.05 -23.93
C SER A 632 19.09 10.33 -24.67
N THR A 633 20.14 11.05 -24.25
CA THR A 633 20.60 12.26 -24.93
C THR A 633 21.62 11.91 -26.01
N LYS A 634 21.21 12.09 -27.26
CA LYS A 634 22.05 11.84 -28.44
C LYS A 634 23.04 12.95 -28.70
N SER A 635 22.56 14.19 -28.65
CA SER A 635 23.34 15.42 -28.78
C SER A 635 22.75 16.51 -27.89
N PHE A 636 23.60 17.45 -27.49
CA PHE A 636 23.25 18.55 -26.61
C PHE A 636 23.86 19.85 -27.12
N ALA A 637 23.02 20.79 -27.51
CA ALA A 637 23.39 22.15 -27.84
C ALA A 637 22.89 23.10 -26.75
N ASN A 638 23.80 23.93 -26.21
CA ASN A 638 23.51 24.89 -25.15
C ASN A 638 24.03 26.28 -25.46
#